data_AF-A0A016W0G4-F1
#
_entry.id   AF-A0A016W0G4-F1
#
_cell.length_a   1.000
_cell.length_b   1.000
_cell.length_c   1.000
_cell.angle_alpha   90.00
_cell.angle_beta   90.00
_cell.angle_gamma   90.00
#
_symmetry.space_group_name_H-M   'P 1'
#
loop_
_entity.id
_entity.type
_entity.pdbx_description
1 polymer ?
#
loop_
_entity_poly.entity_id
_entity_poly.type
_entity_poly.pdbx_seq_one_letter_code
_entity_poly.pdbx_strand_id
1 'polypeptide(L)'
;MERPLANFFRGYGAFVSRHPFPFIAFPVLITLYLSTGFFTLTPQTDAIYLYTPTDAPSKTERQIIHDLWPLGEDNYVPGRAVTQSREAQVTVVAKNGGNILLPEYARSIKRLDMYIQNRIKVRFRNHTYTYRELCLRWKNRGCPGNNHIQIISELYNHGINITYPTFRIGSSGYLGAGIGGVSLSKDDNGTVILASARAWLMVYQLKFFPINVSYVSGIWEKTFKLHMDNYPEDPFISLTYFHSQTLAEELKRNADSLAPRFIFAFVILVIFAVICSMVTIKGTFYFDWVLSKPILSVFGVINAGMGIASAMGGLILLDVQYNDIVAVMPFLVVAVGTDNMFLMVAAVKRTCRAATVEQRIGECMADAAVSILITALTDAFSFGVGTITTIPAVQIFCIYTCCALVLTFLYQITFFCALLSLATKWEAEGRHCLWLTPTIAPKLASSPSNRLLWLGSRPHPDPKHASNIKHCSATKFFQNWYAPILMQPAIKALAGLWYCIYVGFAIYGCMHLREGLEPVNLLVDDSYAKPHYLALEQHFWHYGATLQWCSPRKMVSKAEFEEHHRACFVSSPGSRETPCCSQLIKTAINVSSGDAERQESLKQASNILRSNGYQARAKRIKTSHATSSTKPRAGKHPLCLPFITDRISSAIRQCFIRAQLDDNVVLVNIPNDNITRQLVQNRLYDRAFVSEDCVVCPHGKTGDCAKTGVIYEIECLACHAQYIGETGRPLYVRVNEHLASKKRESLITPLGKHRKEDHGGADFNIKCTILALEAQTSARKTLEAFWICKRNPRMNSRNEHLAITSDLMPFLSLCEL
;
A
#
# COMPACT_ATOMS: atom_id res chain seq x y z
N MET A 1 -17.92 9.38 44.16
CA MET A 1 -17.92 8.13 43.34
C MET A 1 -17.22 6.99 44.08
N GLU A 2 -16.03 7.21 44.66
CA GLU A 2 -15.26 6.16 45.35
C GLU A 2 -15.95 5.58 46.61
N ARG A 3 -16.39 6.41 47.55
CA ARG A 3 -17.05 5.97 48.79
C ARG A 3 -18.27 5.04 48.59
N PRO A 4 -19.25 5.34 47.70
CA PRO A 4 -20.39 4.42 47.49
C PRO A 4 -19.95 3.10 46.84
N LEU A 5 -18.98 3.13 45.94
CA LEU A 5 -18.44 1.92 45.30
C LEU A 5 -17.69 1.02 46.29
N ALA A 6 -16.88 1.63 47.17
CA ALA A 6 -16.21 0.93 48.26
C ALA A 6 -17.21 0.29 49.23
N ASN A 7 -18.32 0.99 49.54
CA ASN A 7 -19.38 0.43 50.38
C ASN A 7 -20.12 -0.74 49.70
N PHE A 8 -20.36 -0.66 48.39
CA PHE A 8 -20.90 -1.77 47.61
C PHE A 8 -19.98 -2.99 47.66
N PHE A 9 -18.69 -2.82 47.36
CA PHE A 9 -17.72 -3.91 47.40
C PHE A 9 -17.51 -4.46 48.82
N ARG A 10 -17.64 -3.63 49.85
CA ARG A 10 -17.64 -4.08 51.26
C ARG A 10 -18.79 -5.03 51.54
N GLY A 11 -20.01 -4.66 51.15
CA GLY A 11 -21.19 -5.52 51.29
C GLY A 11 -21.07 -6.80 50.46
N TYR A 12 -20.59 -6.69 49.23
CA TYR A 12 -20.37 -7.81 48.33
C TYR A 12 -19.33 -8.80 48.88
N GLY A 13 -18.18 -8.33 49.37
CA GLY A 13 -17.16 -9.20 49.98
C GLY A 13 -17.66 -9.92 51.24
N ALA A 14 -18.46 -9.24 52.06
CA ALA A 14 -19.13 -9.87 53.21
C ALA A 14 -20.15 -10.94 52.77
N PHE A 15 -20.82 -10.75 51.64
CA PHE A 15 -21.74 -11.75 51.08
C PHE A 15 -21.00 -12.98 50.54
N VAL A 16 -19.95 -12.78 49.73
CA VAL A 16 -19.13 -13.86 49.16
C VAL A 16 -18.49 -14.72 50.26
N SER A 17 -18.01 -14.09 51.34
CA SER A 17 -17.39 -14.80 52.47
C SER A 17 -18.36 -15.68 53.26
N ARG A 18 -19.66 -15.33 53.31
CA ARG A 18 -20.69 -16.18 53.93
C ARG A 18 -21.02 -17.41 53.08
N HIS A 19 -20.95 -17.28 51.75
CA HIS A 19 -21.32 -18.34 50.81
C HIS A 19 -20.23 -18.56 49.74
N PRO A 20 -19.03 -19.05 50.09
CA PRO A 20 -17.92 -19.12 49.14
C PRO A 20 -18.07 -20.20 48.07
N PHE A 21 -18.70 -21.34 48.36
CA PHE A 21 -18.75 -22.49 47.44
C PHE A 21 -19.48 -22.22 46.11
N PRO A 22 -20.66 -21.57 46.06
CA PRO A 22 -21.29 -21.20 44.80
C PRO A 22 -20.41 -20.34 43.90
N PHE A 23 -19.67 -19.39 44.49
CA PHE A 23 -18.76 -18.49 43.77
C PHE A 23 -17.47 -19.17 43.29
N ILE A 24 -17.19 -20.39 43.73
CA ILE A 24 -16.11 -21.23 43.19
C ILE A 24 -16.65 -22.14 42.09
N ALA A 25 -17.77 -22.82 42.35
CA ALA A 25 -18.33 -23.79 41.42
C ALA A 25 -18.83 -23.15 40.11
N PHE A 26 -19.53 -22.01 40.20
CA PHE A 26 -20.13 -21.38 39.04
C PHE A 26 -19.11 -20.86 38.01
N PRO A 27 -18.05 -20.12 38.39
CA PRO A 27 -16.98 -19.76 37.45
C PRO A 27 -16.30 -20.95 36.80
N VAL A 28 -16.01 -22.02 37.55
CA VAL A 28 -15.39 -23.24 37.01
C VAL A 28 -16.29 -23.90 35.96
N LEU A 29 -17.59 -24.04 36.24
CA LEU A 29 -18.55 -24.61 35.29
C LEU A 29 -18.69 -23.75 34.02
N ILE A 30 -18.74 -22.43 34.17
CA ILE A 30 -18.76 -21.50 33.02
C ILE A 30 -17.50 -21.66 32.19
N THR A 31 -16.33 -21.72 32.82
CA THR A 31 -15.07 -21.87 32.09
C THR A 31 -15.04 -23.19 31.32
N LEU A 32 -15.49 -24.28 31.91
CA LEU A 32 -15.59 -25.58 31.23
C LEU A 32 -16.56 -25.54 30.05
N TYR A 33 -17.71 -24.90 30.21
CA TYR A 33 -18.68 -24.72 29.13
C TYR A 33 -18.12 -23.87 27.98
N LEU A 34 -17.57 -22.70 28.27
CA LEU A 34 -17.03 -21.82 27.22
C LEU A 34 -15.82 -22.44 26.52
N SER A 35 -15.00 -23.21 27.25
CA SER A 35 -13.84 -23.90 26.68
C SER A 35 -14.21 -24.98 25.66
N THR A 36 -15.46 -25.41 25.53
CA THR A 36 -15.85 -26.32 24.43
C THR A 36 -15.66 -25.69 23.04
N GLY A 37 -15.57 -24.36 22.96
CA GLY A 37 -15.23 -23.65 21.72
C GLY A 37 -13.88 -24.05 21.11
N PHE A 38 -12.93 -24.55 21.91
CA PHE A 38 -11.66 -25.02 21.36
C PHE A 38 -11.81 -26.19 20.38
N PHE A 39 -12.89 -26.97 20.46
CA PHE A 39 -13.16 -28.05 19.50
C PHE A 39 -13.57 -27.56 18.11
N THR A 40 -14.07 -26.33 17.98
CA THR A 40 -14.50 -25.73 16.71
C THR A 40 -13.47 -24.73 16.16
N LEU A 41 -12.24 -24.75 16.69
CA LEU A 41 -11.17 -23.84 16.29
C LEU A 41 -10.77 -24.03 14.82
N THR A 42 -11.04 -23.02 13.99
CA THR A 42 -10.49 -22.91 12.64
C THR A 42 -9.54 -21.72 12.54
N PRO A 43 -8.20 -21.95 12.49
CA PRO A 43 -7.23 -20.86 12.42
C PRO A 43 -7.24 -20.20 11.03
N GLN A 44 -7.21 -18.87 11.01
CA GLN A 44 -7.01 -18.09 9.80
C GLN A 44 -5.50 -17.83 9.61
N THR A 45 -4.94 -18.29 8.50
CA THR A 45 -3.49 -18.20 8.23
C THR A 45 -3.14 -17.30 7.04
N ASP A 46 -4.14 -16.70 6.38
CA ASP A 46 -3.88 -15.83 5.23
C ASP A 46 -3.25 -14.50 5.67
N ALA A 47 -1.94 -14.37 5.45
CA ALA A 47 -1.17 -13.18 5.78
C ALA A 47 -1.67 -11.93 5.03
N ILE A 48 -2.17 -12.06 3.80
CA ILE A 48 -2.68 -10.91 3.04
C ILE A 48 -3.93 -10.39 3.72
N TYR A 49 -4.88 -11.26 4.08
CA TYR A 49 -6.07 -10.86 4.81
C TYR A 49 -5.73 -10.22 6.17
N LEU A 50 -4.84 -10.86 6.94
CA LEU A 50 -4.53 -10.49 8.32
C LEU A 50 -3.79 -9.16 8.47
N TYR A 51 -2.84 -8.86 7.57
CA TYR A 51 -1.93 -7.72 7.71
C TYR A 51 -2.24 -6.54 6.79
N THR A 52 -3.25 -6.64 5.94
CA THR A 52 -3.69 -5.50 5.09
C THR A 52 -5.06 -4.98 5.54
N PRO A 53 -5.30 -3.66 5.48
CA PRO A 53 -6.56 -3.07 5.93
C PRO A 53 -7.78 -3.71 5.25
N THR A 54 -8.88 -3.92 5.97
CA THR A 54 -10.13 -4.49 5.40
C THR A 54 -10.66 -3.64 4.25
N ASP A 55 -10.70 -2.32 4.46
CA ASP A 55 -11.28 -1.34 3.54
C ASP A 55 -10.23 -0.74 2.59
N ALA A 56 -9.11 -1.44 2.38
CA ALA A 56 -8.04 -0.97 1.53
C ALA A 56 -8.54 -0.83 0.07
N PRO A 57 -8.37 0.35 -0.58
CA PRO A 57 -8.69 0.51 -2.00
C PRO A 57 -8.01 -0.53 -2.89
N SER A 58 -6.79 -0.97 -2.52
CA SER A 58 -6.04 -2.01 -3.21
C SER A 58 -6.73 -3.37 -3.21
N LYS A 59 -7.52 -3.72 -2.18
CA LYS A 59 -8.33 -4.95 -2.17
C LYS A 59 -9.47 -4.86 -3.17
N THR A 60 -10.16 -3.71 -3.23
CA THR A 60 -11.22 -3.47 -4.21
C THR A 60 -10.68 -3.47 -5.63
N GLU A 61 -9.54 -2.81 -5.89
CA GLU A 61 -8.87 -2.82 -7.18
C GLU A 61 -8.44 -4.23 -7.60
N ARG A 62 -7.85 -4.99 -6.67
CA ARG A 62 -7.50 -6.40 -6.88
C ARG A 62 -8.74 -7.24 -7.22
N GLN A 63 -9.86 -7.04 -6.53
CA GLN A 63 -11.10 -7.76 -6.81
C GLN A 63 -11.62 -7.42 -8.21
N ILE A 64 -11.63 -6.14 -8.60
CA ILE A 64 -12.03 -5.69 -9.94
C ILE A 64 -11.16 -6.36 -11.01
N ILE A 65 -9.85 -6.47 -10.78
CA ILE A 65 -8.93 -7.13 -11.72
C ILE A 65 -9.24 -8.62 -11.85
N HIS A 66 -9.56 -9.29 -10.75
CA HIS A 66 -9.98 -10.70 -10.78
C HIS A 66 -11.31 -10.92 -11.50
N ASP A 67 -12.25 -10.00 -11.32
CA ASP A 67 -13.57 -10.07 -11.96
C ASP A 67 -13.46 -9.79 -13.48
N LEU A 68 -12.60 -8.84 -13.88
CA LEU A 68 -12.39 -8.48 -15.29
C LEU A 68 -11.48 -9.44 -16.05
N TRP A 69 -10.43 -9.95 -15.41
CA TRP A 69 -9.45 -10.88 -15.97
C TRP A 69 -9.30 -12.09 -15.06
N PRO A 70 -10.32 -12.96 -14.99
CA PRO A 70 -10.22 -14.18 -14.20
C PRO A 70 -9.08 -15.03 -14.75
N LEU A 71 -8.17 -15.42 -13.86
CA LEU A 71 -7.09 -16.34 -14.18
C LEU A 71 -7.67 -17.77 -14.32
N GLY A 72 -8.01 -18.16 -15.55
CA GLY A 72 -8.42 -19.52 -15.91
C GLY A 72 -7.23 -20.41 -16.31
N GLU A 73 -7.48 -21.70 -16.56
CA GLU A 73 -6.42 -22.70 -16.82
C GLU A 73 -5.52 -22.38 -18.03
N ASP A 74 -6.04 -21.68 -19.06
CA ASP A 74 -5.33 -21.43 -20.32
C ASP A 74 -5.15 -19.94 -20.68
N ASN A 75 -5.52 -19.03 -19.78
CA ASN A 75 -5.50 -17.58 -20.02
C ASN A 75 -4.39 -16.86 -19.23
N TYR A 76 -3.38 -17.59 -18.75
CA TYR A 76 -2.29 -16.98 -18.03
C TYR A 76 -1.33 -16.25 -18.97
N VAL A 77 -1.00 -15.01 -18.62
CA VAL A 77 -0.01 -14.19 -19.32
C VAL A 77 1.06 -13.79 -18.30
N PRO A 78 2.31 -14.25 -18.47
CA PRO A 78 3.43 -13.84 -17.62
C PRO A 78 3.53 -12.32 -17.55
N GLY A 79 3.76 -11.78 -16.35
CA GLY A 79 3.86 -10.34 -16.13
C GLY A 79 2.53 -9.57 -16.15
N ARG A 80 1.38 -10.25 -16.30
CA ARG A 80 0.02 -9.67 -16.12
C ARG A 80 -0.69 -10.13 -14.84
N ALA A 81 -0.17 -11.16 -14.17
CA ALA A 81 -0.74 -11.60 -12.91
C ALA A 81 -0.52 -10.52 -11.83
N VAL A 82 -1.61 -10.04 -11.25
CA VAL A 82 -1.59 -9.01 -10.18
C VAL A 82 -1.51 -9.67 -8.80
N THR A 83 -1.85 -10.94 -8.71
CA THR A 83 -1.82 -11.69 -7.45
C THR A 83 -0.87 -12.87 -7.50
N GLN A 84 0.03 -12.89 -6.52
CA GLN A 84 1.01 -13.95 -6.30
C GLN A 84 0.38 -15.18 -5.61
N SER A 85 -0.80 -15.59 -6.05
CA SER A 85 -1.49 -16.77 -5.50
C SER A 85 -0.90 -18.04 -6.10
N ARG A 86 -0.35 -18.92 -5.25
CA ARG A 86 0.30 -20.18 -5.65
C ARG A 86 1.47 -19.95 -6.61
N GLU A 87 2.45 -19.21 -6.15
CA GLU A 87 3.67 -18.87 -6.88
C GLU A 87 4.90 -19.34 -6.09
N ALA A 88 5.87 -19.92 -6.79
CA ALA A 88 7.19 -20.22 -6.27
C ALA A 88 8.25 -19.43 -7.05
N GLN A 89 9.13 -18.75 -6.32
CA GLN A 89 10.20 -17.93 -6.86
C GLN A 89 11.55 -18.54 -6.49
N VAL A 90 12.49 -18.53 -7.42
CA VAL A 90 13.88 -18.93 -7.19
C VAL A 90 14.77 -17.83 -7.74
N THR A 91 15.55 -17.22 -6.86
CA THR A 91 16.58 -16.26 -7.24
C THR A 91 17.92 -16.96 -7.25
N VAL A 92 18.54 -16.99 -8.43
CA VAL A 92 19.87 -17.55 -8.65
C VAL A 92 20.87 -16.41 -8.73
N VAL A 93 21.92 -16.45 -7.93
CA VAL A 93 22.99 -15.45 -7.93
C VAL A 93 24.30 -16.14 -8.35
N ALA A 94 25.09 -15.49 -9.20
CA ALA A 94 26.38 -16.00 -9.62
C ALA A 94 27.39 -15.95 -8.45
N LYS A 95 28.06 -17.08 -8.17
CA LYS A 95 29.16 -17.12 -7.19
C LYS A 95 30.35 -16.29 -7.67
N ASN A 96 31.12 -15.74 -6.73
CA ASN A 96 32.33 -14.94 -6.98
C ASN A 96 32.11 -13.69 -7.85
N GLY A 97 30.88 -13.18 -7.97
CA GLY A 97 30.57 -12.01 -8.80
C GLY A 97 30.69 -12.27 -10.31
N GLY A 98 30.61 -13.53 -10.73
CA GLY A 98 30.64 -13.93 -12.14
C GLY A 98 29.46 -13.41 -12.96
N ASN A 99 29.57 -13.52 -14.28
CA ASN A 99 28.51 -13.12 -15.21
C ASN A 99 27.57 -14.30 -15.49
N ILE A 100 26.30 -14.18 -15.05
CA ILE A 100 25.29 -15.23 -15.17
C ILE A 100 24.89 -15.53 -16.63
N LEU A 101 25.20 -14.63 -17.57
CA LEU A 101 24.92 -14.78 -19.00
C LEU A 101 25.88 -15.76 -19.69
N LEU A 102 27.01 -16.08 -19.05
CA LEU A 102 27.98 -17.03 -19.57
C LEU A 102 27.38 -18.45 -19.64
N PRO A 103 27.83 -19.28 -20.61
CA PRO A 103 27.18 -20.55 -20.93
C PRO A 103 27.31 -21.59 -19.82
N GLU A 104 28.29 -21.45 -18.92
CA GLU A 104 28.47 -22.32 -17.74
C GLU A 104 27.36 -22.10 -16.70
N TYR A 105 27.03 -20.84 -16.43
CA TYR A 105 25.96 -20.45 -15.51
C TYR A 105 24.60 -20.78 -16.11
N ALA A 106 24.37 -20.46 -17.39
CA ALA A 106 23.12 -20.77 -18.08
C ALA A 106 22.83 -22.29 -18.13
N ARG A 107 23.86 -23.13 -18.34
CA ARG A 107 23.71 -24.60 -18.26
C ARG A 107 23.35 -25.07 -16.85
N SER A 108 23.95 -24.46 -15.83
CA SER A 108 23.65 -24.79 -14.42
C SER A 108 22.21 -24.39 -14.06
N ILE A 109 21.75 -23.21 -14.49
CA ILE A 109 20.37 -22.75 -14.31
C ILE A 109 19.37 -23.65 -15.04
N LYS A 110 19.68 -24.06 -16.27
CA LYS A 110 18.84 -25.00 -17.03
C LYS A 110 18.73 -26.36 -16.34
N ARG A 111 19.82 -26.85 -15.75
CA ARG A 111 19.81 -28.10 -14.95
C ARG A 111 18.87 -27.97 -13.76
N LEU A 112 18.92 -26.83 -13.06
CA LEU A 112 18.02 -26.54 -11.94
C LEU A 112 16.55 -26.43 -12.38
N ASP A 113 16.24 -25.73 -13.47
CA ASP A 113 14.88 -25.64 -14.03
C ASP A 113 14.35 -27.03 -14.42
N MET A 114 15.17 -27.87 -15.07
CA MET A 114 14.80 -29.26 -15.38
C MET A 114 14.59 -30.12 -14.13
N TYR A 115 15.37 -29.88 -13.08
CA TYR A 115 15.20 -30.55 -11.79
C TYR A 115 13.84 -30.18 -11.17
N ILE A 116 13.53 -28.88 -11.09
CA ILE A 116 12.26 -28.38 -10.53
C ILE A 116 11.06 -28.93 -11.31
N GLN A 117 11.11 -28.90 -12.64
CA GLN A 117 9.97 -29.32 -13.47
C GLN A 117 9.71 -30.82 -13.46
N ASN A 118 10.76 -31.65 -13.42
CA ASN A 118 10.64 -33.10 -13.67
C ASN A 118 10.81 -33.97 -12.41
N ARG A 119 11.64 -33.55 -11.45
CA ARG A 119 11.94 -34.36 -10.24
C ARG A 119 10.95 -34.12 -9.12
N ILE A 120 10.44 -32.91 -8.98
CA ILE A 120 9.47 -32.56 -7.93
C ILE A 120 8.11 -33.15 -8.32
N LYS A 121 7.68 -34.16 -7.55
CA LYS A 121 6.47 -34.94 -7.80
C LYS A 121 5.64 -35.05 -6.53
N VAL A 122 4.33 -34.85 -6.66
CA VAL A 122 3.38 -34.99 -5.55
C VAL A 122 2.39 -36.08 -5.87
N ARG A 123 2.25 -37.07 -4.97
CA ARG A 123 1.25 -38.13 -5.11
C ARG A 123 -0.02 -37.75 -4.36
N PHE A 124 -1.13 -37.59 -5.07
CA PHE A 124 -2.45 -37.32 -4.48
C PHE A 124 -3.52 -38.17 -5.18
N ARG A 125 -4.37 -38.86 -4.41
CA ARG A 125 -5.43 -39.76 -4.91
C ARG A 125 -4.97 -40.73 -6.02
N ASN A 126 -3.81 -41.34 -5.82
CA ASN A 126 -3.19 -42.30 -6.75
C ASN A 126 -2.75 -41.74 -8.12
N HIS A 127 -2.69 -40.41 -8.26
CA HIS A 127 -2.04 -39.74 -9.38
C HIS A 127 -0.80 -38.98 -8.91
N THR A 128 0.21 -38.93 -9.78
CA THR A 128 1.47 -38.23 -9.49
C THR A 128 1.53 -36.97 -10.32
N TYR A 129 1.36 -35.83 -9.64
CA TYR A 129 1.38 -34.52 -10.25
C TYR A 129 2.81 -34.00 -10.38
N THR A 130 3.15 -33.50 -11.56
CA THR A 130 4.39 -32.77 -11.85
C THR A 130 4.09 -31.28 -12.03
N TYR A 131 5.13 -30.44 -12.06
CA TYR A 131 4.95 -29.01 -12.36
C TYR A 131 4.19 -28.79 -13.68
N ARG A 132 4.43 -29.62 -14.70
CA ARG A 132 3.80 -29.49 -16.02
C ARG A 132 2.27 -29.64 -16.01
N GLU A 133 1.74 -30.35 -15.02
CA GLU A 133 0.30 -30.54 -14.85
C GLU A 133 -0.33 -29.48 -13.95
N LEU A 134 0.46 -28.97 -12.98
CA LEU A 134 0.04 -27.97 -12.00
C LEU A 134 0.28 -26.52 -12.43
N CYS A 135 1.07 -26.28 -13.48
CA CYS A 135 1.34 -24.93 -13.97
C CYS A 135 0.07 -24.27 -14.54
N LEU A 136 0.00 -22.94 -14.49
CA LEU A 136 -0.94 -22.19 -15.33
C LEU A 136 -0.45 -22.18 -16.77
N ARG A 137 -1.32 -22.49 -17.73
CA ARG A 137 -0.94 -22.57 -19.15
C ARG A 137 -1.15 -21.23 -19.83
N TRP A 138 -0.21 -20.89 -20.69
CA TRP A 138 -0.34 -19.73 -21.57
C TRP A 138 -0.86 -20.18 -22.94
N LYS A 139 -2.16 -19.98 -23.19
CA LYS A 139 -2.83 -20.41 -24.43
C LYS A 139 -2.52 -21.90 -24.69
N ASN A 140 -2.43 -22.29 -25.97
CA ASN A 140 -2.03 -23.64 -26.38
C ASN A 140 -0.50 -23.86 -26.40
N ARG A 141 0.30 -22.95 -25.82
CA ARG A 141 1.78 -23.09 -25.77
C ARG A 141 2.28 -23.81 -24.51
N GLY A 142 1.39 -24.22 -23.62
CA GLY A 142 1.70 -24.97 -22.40
C GLY A 142 2.18 -24.07 -21.25
N CYS A 143 2.96 -24.63 -20.32
CA CYS A 143 3.49 -23.89 -19.19
C CYS A 143 4.47 -22.80 -19.67
N PRO A 144 4.35 -21.56 -19.19
CA PRO A 144 5.40 -20.57 -19.34
C PRO A 144 6.63 -21.06 -18.55
N GLY A 145 7.63 -21.52 -19.28
CA GLY A 145 8.90 -21.99 -18.72
C GLY A 145 9.97 -20.91 -18.75
N ASN A 146 11.09 -21.19 -18.09
CA ASN A 146 12.25 -20.31 -18.03
C ASN A 146 13.16 -20.41 -19.27
N ASN A 147 12.62 -20.81 -20.43
CA ASN A 147 13.40 -21.04 -21.66
C ASN A 147 14.08 -19.77 -22.20
N HIS A 148 13.60 -18.59 -21.79
CA HIS A 148 14.18 -17.30 -22.14
C HIS A 148 15.64 -17.18 -21.67
N ILE A 149 16.02 -17.85 -20.57
CA ILE A 149 17.39 -17.86 -20.01
C ILE A 149 18.39 -18.36 -21.04
N GLN A 150 18.09 -19.51 -21.66
CA GLN A 150 19.00 -20.14 -22.59
C GLN A 150 19.15 -19.33 -23.88
N ILE A 151 18.03 -18.81 -24.39
CA ILE A 151 18.02 -17.96 -25.59
C ILE A 151 18.89 -16.71 -25.36
N ILE A 152 18.74 -16.07 -24.21
CA ILE A 152 19.49 -14.85 -23.88
C ILE A 152 20.99 -15.14 -23.74
N SER A 153 21.35 -16.27 -23.11
CA SER A 153 22.75 -16.70 -23.01
C SER A 153 23.35 -17.02 -24.38
N GLU A 154 22.62 -17.72 -25.25
CA GLU A 154 23.08 -18.02 -26.62
C GLU A 154 23.31 -16.74 -27.42
N LEU A 155 22.36 -15.80 -27.38
CA LEU A 155 22.49 -14.50 -28.06
C LEU A 155 23.70 -13.70 -27.55
N TYR A 156 23.90 -13.65 -26.23
CA TYR A 156 25.04 -12.96 -25.62
C TYR A 156 26.38 -13.57 -26.08
N ASN A 157 26.48 -14.90 -26.08
CA ASN A 157 27.70 -15.60 -26.51
C ASN A 157 27.97 -15.51 -28.02
N HIS A 158 26.91 -15.33 -28.83
CA HIS A 158 27.04 -15.03 -30.26
C HIS A 158 27.43 -13.56 -30.55
N GLY A 159 27.65 -12.74 -29.52
CA GLY A 159 28.05 -11.34 -29.67
C GLY A 159 26.92 -10.43 -30.14
N ILE A 160 25.66 -10.83 -29.94
CA ILE A 160 24.50 -10.03 -30.32
C ILE A 160 24.23 -9.02 -29.20
N ASN A 161 24.23 -7.72 -29.54
CA ASN A 161 23.94 -6.64 -28.61
C ASN A 161 22.48 -6.70 -28.12
N ILE A 162 22.29 -7.02 -26.85
CA ILE A 162 20.97 -7.10 -26.21
C ILE A 162 20.67 -5.75 -25.56
N THR A 163 19.62 -5.08 -26.03
CA THR A 163 19.14 -3.83 -25.41
C THR A 163 18.48 -4.10 -24.06
N TYR A 164 18.70 -3.23 -23.07
CA TYR A 164 18.14 -3.33 -21.73
C TYR A 164 17.42 -2.01 -21.37
N PRO A 165 16.25 -2.02 -20.69
CA PRO A 165 15.57 -3.13 -20.01
C PRO A 165 14.61 -3.95 -20.89
N THR A 166 14.40 -3.54 -22.14
CA THR A 166 13.55 -4.26 -23.10
C THR A 166 14.36 -4.71 -24.30
N PHE A 167 14.08 -5.91 -24.80
CA PHE A 167 14.64 -6.42 -26.05
C PHE A 167 13.55 -6.60 -27.10
N ARG A 168 13.93 -6.54 -28.38
CA ARG A 168 13.04 -6.79 -29.52
C ARG A 168 13.65 -7.88 -30.39
N ILE A 169 13.23 -9.12 -30.19
CA ILE A 169 13.62 -10.26 -31.02
C ILE A 169 12.35 -11.02 -31.39
N GLY A 170 11.79 -10.71 -32.57
CA GLY A 170 10.48 -11.19 -33.02
C GLY A 170 9.30 -10.55 -32.25
N SER A 171 9.27 -10.74 -30.93
CA SER A 171 8.36 -10.09 -29.98
C SER A 171 9.14 -9.21 -29.00
N SER A 172 8.56 -8.08 -28.57
CA SER A 172 9.14 -7.26 -27.51
C SER A 172 8.98 -7.92 -26.14
N GLY A 173 10.07 -8.05 -25.38
CA GLY A 173 10.06 -8.59 -24.02
C GLY A 173 10.74 -7.65 -23.02
N TYR A 174 10.34 -7.74 -21.75
CA TYR A 174 10.93 -6.98 -20.64
C TYR A 174 11.87 -7.90 -19.82
N LEU A 175 13.15 -7.54 -19.74
CA LEU A 175 14.19 -8.30 -19.06
C LEU A 175 14.38 -7.86 -17.60
N GLY A 176 14.00 -6.63 -17.27
CA GLY A 176 14.22 -6.06 -15.93
C GLY A 176 13.49 -6.80 -14.80
N ALA A 177 12.47 -7.59 -15.11
CA ALA A 177 11.79 -8.44 -14.12
C ALA A 177 12.52 -9.75 -13.84
N GLY A 178 13.34 -10.24 -14.78
CA GLY A 178 14.00 -11.54 -14.71
C GLY A 178 15.50 -11.47 -14.44
N ILE A 179 16.17 -10.37 -14.82
CA ILE A 179 17.62 -10.21 -14.69
C ILE A 179 17.94 -9.12 -13.66
N GLY A 180 18.79 -9.46 -12.69
CA GLY A 180 19.22 -8.57 -11.61
C GLY A 180 20.72 -8.33 -11.58
N GLY A 181 21.14 -7.24 -10.94
CA GLY A 181 22.56 -6.86 -10.81
C GLY A 181 23.23 -6.65 -12.17
N VAL A 182 22.55 -5.94 -13.07
CA VAL A 182 23.01 -5.69 -14.43
C VAL A 182 24.11 -4.63 -14.48
N SER A 183 25.13 -4.86 -15.30
CA SER A 183 26.05 -3.82 -15.74
C SER A 183 25.73 -3.46 -17.19
N LEU A 184 25.72 -2.17 -17.49
CA LEU A 184 25.27 -1.63 -18.76
C LEU A 184 26.45 -0.95 -19.45
N SER A 185 26.64 -1.24 -20.74
CA SER A 185 27.53 -0.49 -21.61
C SER A 185 26.70 0.31 -22.61
N LYS A 186 27.30 1.36 -23.18
CA LYS A 186 26.70 2.14 -24.26
C LYS A 186 27.37 1.73 -25.56
N ASP A 187 26.55 1.42 -26.54
CA ASP A 187 27.01 1.18 -27.91
C ASP A 187 27.39 2.51 -28.59
N ASP A 188 28.08 2.46 -29.72
CA ASP A 188 28.54 3.65 -30.47
C ASP A 188 27.38 4.57 -30.89
N ASN A 189 26.18 4.00 -31.04
CA ASN A 189 24.93 4.71 -31.34
C ASN A 189 24.22 5.29 -30.09
N GLY A 190 24.83 5.21 -28.91
CA GLY A 190 24.27 5.69 -27.64
C GLY A 190 23.18 4.80 -27.05
N THR A 191 22.92 3.62 -27.64
CA THR A 191 21.94 2.65 -27.11
C THR A 191 22.51 1.90 -25.90
N VAL A 192 21.68 1.68 -24.89
CA VAL A 192 22.06 1.00 -23.66
C VAL A 192 21.96 -0.51 -23.86
N ILE A 193 23.10 -1.18 -23.81
CA ILE A 193 23.22 -2.62 -24.02
C ILE A 193 23.64 -3.33 -22.71
N LEU A 194 23.23 -4.59 -22.60
CA LEU A 194 23.52 -5.43 -21.45
C LEU A 194 24.97 -5.95 -21.52
N ALA A 195 25.84 -5.48 -20.62
CA ALA A 195 27.25 -5.88 -20.58
C ALA A 195 27.46 -7.14 -19.71
N SER A 196 26.84 -7.19 -18.54
CA SER A 196 26.83 -8.38 -17.67
C SER A 196 25.62 -8.40 -16.75
N ALA A 197 25.33 -9.56 -16.16
CA ALA A 197 24.33 -9.69 -15.11
C ALA A 197 24.79 -10.62 -14.00
N ARG A 198 24.32 -10.41 -12.77
CA ARG A 198 24.73 -11.19 -11.60
C ARG A 198 23.67 -12.13 -11.07
N ALA A 199 22.40 -11.80 -11.24
CA ALA A 199 21.29 -12.57 -10.69
C ALA A 199 20.20 -12.84 -11.72
N TRP A 200 19.47 -13.93 -11.52
CA TRP A 200 18.31 -14.31 -12.32
C TRP A 200 17.14 -14.72 -11.43
N LEU A 201 15.96 -14.16 -11.68
CA LEU A 201 14.71 -14.50 -10.99
C LEU A 201 13.89 -15.45 -11.87
N MET A 202 13.69 -16.68 -11.38
CA MET A 202 12.82 -17.68 -11.98
C MET A 202 11.49 -17.71 -11.22
N VAL A 203 10.39 -17.64 -11.96
CA VAL A 203 9.04 -17.63 -11.39
C VAL A 203 8.25 -18.82 -11.92
N TYR A 204 7.68 -19.59 -11.01
CA TYR A 204 6.88 -20.78 -11.27
C TYR A 204 5.45 -20.53 -10.77
N GLN A 205 4.51 -20.37 -11.71
CA GLN A 205 3.11 -20.10 -11.39
C GLN A 205 2.29 -21.38 -11.44
N LEU A 206 1.59 -21.69 -10.34
CA LEU A 206 0.76 -22.89 -10.20
C LEU A 206 -0.73 -22.53 -10.28
N LYS A 207 -1.55 -23.53 -10.59
CA LYS A 207 -3.00 -23.45 -10.56
C LYS A 207 -3.49 -23.24 -9.13
N PHE A 208 -4.28 -22.19 -8.94
CA PHE A 208 -4.91 -21.85 -7.65
C PHE A 208 -6.41 -22.16 -7.60
N PHE A 209 -7.01 -22.58 -8.73
CA PHE A 209 -8.41 -23.00 -8.86
C PHE A 209 -8.51 -24.22 -9.79
N PRO A 210 -9.42 -25.19 -9.57
CA PRO A 210 -10.36 -25.33 -8.44
C PRO A 210 -9.69 -25.67 -7.10
N ILE A 211 -10.43 -25.61 -5.98
CA ILE A 211 -9.91 -25.78 -4.60
C ILE A 211 -9.08 -27.07 -4.44
N ASN A 212 -9.54 -28.18 -5.03
CA ASN A 212 -8.81 -29.46 -4.99
C ASN A 212 -7.41 -29.35 -5.62
N VAL A 213 -7.30 -28.67 -6.77
CA VAL A 213 -6.01 -28.45 -7.44
C VAL A 213 -5.16 -27.46 -6.65
N SER A 214 -5.78 -26.40 -6.09
CA SER A 214 -5.08 -25.45 -5.22
C SER A 214 -4.45 -26.12 -4.00
N TYR A 215 -5.15 -27.11 -3.42
CA TYR A 215 -4.62 -27.91 -2.32
C TYR A 215 -3.40 -28.73 -2.76
N VAL A 216 -3.48 -29.40 -3.92
CA VAL A 216 -2.34 -30.15 -4.48
C VAL A 216 -1.17 -29.22 -4.83
N SER A 217 -1.42 -28.05 -5.42
CA SER A 217 -0.42 -27.01 -5.66
C SER A 217 0.23 -26.55 -4.36
N GLY A 218 -0.55 -26.41 -3.28
CA GLY A 218 -0.01 -26.09 -1.96
C GLY A 218 0.87 -27.18 -1.36
N ILE A 219 0.57 -28.46 -1.61
CA ILE A 219 1.47 -29.56 -1.25
C ILE A 219 2.74 -29.50 -2.11
N TRP A 220 2.60 -29.21 -3.40
CA TRP A 220 3.75 -29.08 -4.31
C TRP A 220 4.70 -27.97 -3.88
N GLU A 221 4.21 -26.81 -3.41
CA GLU A 221 5.05 -25.74 -2.85
C GLU A 221 5.87 -26.22 -1.64
N LYS A 222 5.27 -27.01 -0.74
CA LYS A 222 5.96 -27.59 0.42
C LYS A 222 7.00 -28.62 0.00
N THR A 223 6.67 -29.48 -0.96
CA THR A 223 7.61 -30.45 -1.53
C THR A 223 8.74 -29.74 -2.28
N PHE A 224 8.44 -28.64 -2.96
CA PHE A 224 9.42 -27.79 -3.63
C PHE A 224 10.44 -27.23 -2.65
N LYS A 225 10.00 -26.68 -1.50
CA LYS A 225 10.90 -26.26 -0.42
C LYS A 225 11.85 -27.38 0.00
N LEU A 226 11.31 -28.56 0.33
CA LEU A 226 12.11 -29.72 0.74
C LEU A 226 13.16 -30.12 -0.33
N HIS A 227 12.82 -29.99 -1.60
CA HIS A 227 13.75 -30.27 -2.69
C HIS A 227 14.81 -29.19 -2.87
N MET A 228 14.49 -27.91 -2.61
CA MET A 228 15.46 -26.82 -2.67
C MET A 228 16.42 -26.86 -1.49
N ASP A 229 15.97 -27.26 -0.30
CA ASP A 229 16.83 -27.47 0.87
C ASP A 229 17.85 -28.60 0.66
N ASN A 230 17.45 -29.65 -0.07
CA ASN A 230 18.30 -30.81 -0.35
C ASN A 230 19.00 -30.74 -1.71
N TYR A 231 18.89 -29.62 -2.42
CA TYR A 231 19.54 -29.48 -3.72
C TYR A 231 21.06 -29.34 -3.53
N PRO A 232 21.89 -30.13 -4.23
CA PRO A 232 23.33 -30.12 -4.02
C PRO A 232 23.92 -28.75 -4.36
N GLU A 233 24.91 -28.30 -3.59
CA GLU A 233 25.58 -27.03 -3.87
C GLU A 233 26.30 -27.07 -5.22
N ASP A 234 25.88 -26.20 -6.14
CA ASP A 234 26.56 -26.01 -7.42
C ASP A 234 27.78 -25.07 -7.25
N PRO A 235 28.89 -25.30 -7.98
CA PRO A 235 30.09 -24.47 -7.88
C PRO A 235 29.93 -23.07 -8.49
N PHE A 236 28.98 -22.89 -9.41
CA PHE A 236 28.78 -21.64 -10.16
C PHE A 236 27.68 -20.74 -9.59
N ILE A 237 26.66 -21.31 -8.95
CA ILE A 237 25.45 -20.58 -8.56
C ILE A 237 25.14 -20.74 -7.08
N SER A 238 24.66 -19.67 -6.45
CA SER A 238 23.99 -19.70 -5.15
C SER A 238 22.49 -19.54 -5.33
N LEU A 239 21.72 -20.30 -4.55
CA LEU A 239 20.28 -20.42 -4.69
C LEU A 239 19.59 -19.83 -3.47
N THR A 240 18.57 -19.01 -3.73
CA THR A 240 17.61 -18.57 -2.71
C THR A 240 16.21 -18.73 -3.29
N TYR A 241 15.23 -19.06 -2.45
CA TYR A 241 13.91 -19.41 -2.94
C TYR A 241 12.82 -18.94 -1.98
N PHE A 242 11.61 -18.83 -2.51
CA PHE A 242 10.43 -18.36 -1.81
C PHE A 242 9.18 -19.00 -2.43
N HIS A 243 8.12 -19.21 -1.64
CA HIS A 243 6.82 -19.63 -2.17
C HIS A 243 5.69 -18.88 -1.46
N SER A 244 4.50 -18.92 -2.05
CA SER A 244 3.36 -18.11 -1.56
C SER A 244 2.94 -18.38 -0.10
N GLN A 245 3.19 -19.58 0.42
CA GLN A 245 2.91 -19.97 1.81
C GLN A 245 4.05 -19.64 2.81
N THR A 246 5.23 -19.20 2.34
CA THR A 246 6.40 -19.00 3.19
C THR A 246 6.11 -18.05 4.36
N LEU A 247 5.47 -16.90 4.10
CA LEU A 247 5.19 -15.93 5.17
C LEU A 247 4.26 -16.50 6.25
N ALA A 248 3.19 -17.20 5.85
CA ALA A 248 2.26 -17.82 6.79
C ALA A 248 2.93 -18.95 7.60
N GLU A 249 3.75 -19.78 6.96
CA GLU A 249 4.50 -20.85 7.64
C GLU A 249 5.56 -20.31 8.61
N GLU A 250 6.27 -19.25 8.23
CA GLU A 250 7.30 -18.63 9.06
C GLU A 250 6.71 -17.89 10.26
N LEU A 251 5.55 -17.26 10.11
CA LEU A 251 4.80 -16.68 11.23
C LEU A 251 4.32 -17.77 12.19
N LYS A 252 3.79 -18.88 11.67
CA LYS A 252 3.41 -20.04 12.48
C LYS A 252 4.61 -20.62 13.22
N ARG A 253 5.75 -20.79 12.54
CA ARG A 253 7.01 -21.27 13.12
C ARG A 253 7.49 -20.34 14.24
N ASN A 254 7.36 -19.03 14.06
CA ASN A 254 7.67 -18.06 15.11
C ASN A 254 6.80 -18.27 16.35
N ALA A 255 5.48 -18.39 16.19
CA ALA A 255 4.55 -18.67 17.28
C ALA A 255 4.88 -19.99 18.01
N ASP A 256 5.11 -21.07 17.26
CA ASP A 256 5.48 -22.38 17.80
C ASP A 256 6.83 -22.33 18.55
N SER A 257 7.79 -21.52 18.07
CA SER A 257 9.09 -21.32 18.73
C SER A 257 9.00 -20.52 20.03
N LEU A 258 8.00 -19.63 20.15
CA LEU A 258 7.76 -18.79 21.32
C LEU A 258 7.00 -19.53 22.42
N ALA A 259 6.12 -20.48 22.06
CA ALA A 259 5.34 -21.28 23.00
C ALA A 259 6.17 -21.89 24.17
N PRO A 260 7.28 -22.61 23.95
CA PRO A 260 8.07 -23.16 25.05
C PRO A 260 8.73 -22.09 25.94
N ARG A 261 9.10 -20.94 25.36
CA ARG A 261 9.65 -19.80 26.13
C ARG A 261 8.61 -19.21 27.07
N PHE A 262 7.35 -19.13 26.62
CA PHE A 262 6.25 -18.72 27.49
C PHE A 262 6.01 -19.71 28.62
N ILE A 263 6.04 -21.02 28.36
CA ILE A 263 5.92 -22.03 29.44
C ILE A 263 7.01 -21.83 30.50
N PHE A 264 8.26 -21.63 30.07
CA PHE A 264 9.36 -21.35 31.01
C PHE A 264 9.14 -20.06 31.82
N ALA A 265 8.70 -18.98 31.16
CA ALA A 265 8.37 -17.73 31.84
C ALA A 265 7.21 -17.88 32.83
N PHE A 266 6.17 -18.65 32.50
CA PHE A 266 5.05 -18.96 33.40
C PHE A 266 5.51 -19.74 34.63
N VAL A 267 6.39 -20.74 34.46
CA VAL A 267 6.95 -21.49 35.58
C VAL A 267 7.74 -20.57 36.51
N ILE A 268 8.59 -19.69 35.96
CA ILE A 268 9.32 -18.69 36.75
C ILE A 268 8.35 -17.78 37.50
N LEU A 269 7.31 -17.28 36.83
CA LEU A 269 6.32 -16.40 37.43
C LEU A 269 5.55 -17.08 38.57
N VAL A 270 5.16 -18.35 38.41
CA VAL A 270 4.51 -19.14 39.48
C VAL A 270 5.46 -19.35 40.66
N ILE A 271 6.73 -19.70 40.42
CA ILE A 271 7.73 -19.89 41.47
C ILE A 271 7.96 -18.58 42.23
N PHE A 272 8.18 -17.49 41.50
CA PHE A 272 8.31 -16.15 42.06
C PHE A 272 7.07 -15.80 42.90
N ALA A 273 5.88 -16.07 42.37
CA ALA A 273 4.64 -15.75 43.03
C ALA A 273 4.44 -16.56 44.33
N VAL A 274 4.85 -17.83 44.34
CA VAL A 274 4.87 -18.67 45.55
C VAL A 274 5.84 -18.12 46.58
N ILE A 275 7.07 -17.80 46.18
CA ILE A 275 8.11 -17.25 47.08
C ILE A 275 7.66 -15.93 47.70
N CYS A 276 7.12 -14.99 46.92
CA CYS A 276 6.60 -13.72 47.42
C CYS A 276 5.40 -13.88 48.36
N SER A 277 4.64 -14.97 48.24
CA SER A 277 3.51 -15.26 49.13
C SER A 277 3.93 -15.82 50.50
N MET A 278 5.17 -16.33 50.62
CA MET A 278 5.73 -16.87 51.87
C MET A 278 6.07 -15.74 52.85
N VAL A 279 5.73 -15.93 54.12
CA VAL A 279 5.97 -14.96 55.18
C VAL A 279 6.88 -15.59 56.24
N THR A 280 7.99 -14.93 56.54
CA THR A 280 8.93 -15.35 57.60
C THR A 280 8.54 -14.76 58.95
N ILE A 281 8.89 -15.46 60.03
CA ILE A 281 8.68 -14.99 61.40
C ILE A 281 9.77 -13.97 61.76
N LYS A 282 9.37 -12.83 62.34
CA LYS A 282 10.29 -11.73 62.72
C LYS A 282 11.46 -12.27 63.57
N GLY A 283 12.69 -12.02 63.12
CA GLY A 283 13.92 -12.40 63.83
C GLY A 283 14.40 -13.83 63.59
N THR A 284 13.77 -14.60 62.69
CA THR A 284 14.19 -15.96 62.32
C THR A 284 14.04 -16.23 60.83
N PHE A 285 14.77 -17.21 60.29
CA PHE A 285 14.62 -17.67 58.90
C PHE A 285 13.50 -18.70 58.69
N TYR A 286 12.67 -18.97 59.72
CA TYR A 286 11.58 -19.94 59.62
C TYR A 286 10.30 -19.32 59.04
N PHE A 287 9.55 -20.13 58.29
CA PHE A 287 8.30 -19.73 57.66
C PHE A 287 7.10 -19.82 58.61
N ASP A 288 6.18 -18.87 58.49
CA ASP A 288 4.89 -18.87 59.17
C ASP A 288 3.85 -19.51 58.24
N TRP A 289 3.54 -20.79 58.46
CA TRP A 289 2.67 -21.58 57.59
C TRP A 289 1.19 -21.22 57.71
N VAL A 290 0.80 -20.42 58.70
CA VAL A 290 -0.57 -19.88 58.86
C VAL A 290 -0.76 -18.62 58.00
N LEU A 291 0.28 -17.78 57.90
CA LEU A 291 0.22 -16.51 57.16
C LEU A 291 0.63 -16.63 55.70
N SER A 292 1.49 -17.60 55.39
CA SER A 292 1.95 -17.89 54.02
C SER A 292 0.80 -18.43 53.18
N LYS A 293 0.70 -17.97 51.92
CA LYS A 293 -0.41 -18.32 51.02
C LYS A 293 0.06 -18.89 49.66
N PRO A 294 0.91 -19.94 49.64
CA PRO A 294 1.48 -20.48 48.41
C PRO A 294 0.43 -21.08 47.46
N ILE A 295 -0.52 -21.86 47.99
CA ILE A 295 -1.60 -22.47 47.21
C ILE A 295 -2.52 -21.40 46.60
N LEU A 296 -2.83 -20.36 47.36
CA LEU A 296 -3.65 -19.25 46.86
C LEU A 296 -2.94 -18.52 45.71
N SER A 297 -1.61 -18.41 45.76
CA SER A 297 -0.81 -17.81 44.70
C SER A 297 -0.95 -18.58 43.38
N VAL A 298 -0.89 -19.91 43.44
CA VAL A 298 -1.15 -20.77 42.26
C VAL A 298 -2.58 -20.61 41.76
N PHE A 299 -3.57 -20.55 42.65
CA PHE A 299 -4.96 -20.32 42.26
C PHE A 299 -5.21 -18.95 41.61
N GLY A 300 -4.43 -17.91 41.94
CA GLY A 300 -4.55 -16.63 41.24
C GLY A 300 -4.00 -16.67 39.81
N VAL A 301 -2.96 -17.48 39.56
CA VAL A 301 -2.53 -17.76 38.17
C VAL A 301 -3.58 -18.57 37.42
N ILE A 302 -4.16 -19.58 38.07
CA ILE A 302 -5.29 -20.36 37.52
C ILE A 302 -6.49 -19.46 37.22
N ASN A 303 -6.79 -18.48 38.08
CA ASN A 303 -7.87 -17.51 37.86
C ASN A 303 -7.68 -16.73 36.55
N ALA A 304 -6.47 -16.24 36.28
CA ALA A 304 -6.16 -15.60 35.00
C ALA A 304 -6.26 -16.58 33.82
N GLY A 305 -5.77 -17.82 33.99
CA GLY A 305 -5.90 -18.88 33.00
C GLY A 305 -7.36 -19.24 32.66
N MET A 306 -8.23 -19.28 33.66
CA MET A 306 -9.67 -19.49 33.48
C MET A 306 -10.30 -18.36 32.67
N GLY A 307 -9.93 -17.10 32.95
CA GLY A 307 -10.38 -15.93 32.20
C GLY A 307 -9.97 -16.00 30.72
N ILE A 308 -8.72 -16.38 30.45
CA ILE A 308 -8.18 -16.59 29.11
C ILE A 308 -8.92 -17.71 28.37
N ALA A 309 -9.05 -18.89 28.98
CA ALA A 309 -9.73 -20.04 28.37
C ALA A 309 -11.19 -19.73 28.05
N SER A 310 -11.88 -19.02 28.95
CA SER A 310 -13.28 -18.62 28.78
C SER A 310 -13.45 -17.59 27.67
N ALA A 311 -12.55 -16.61 27.56
CA ALA A 311 -12.59 -15.62 26.49
C ALA A 311 -12.30 -16.25 25.12
N MET A 312 -11.23 -17.05 25.03
CA MET A 312 -10.87 -17.72 23.78
C MET A 312 -11.98 -18.67 23.33
N GLY A 313 -12.42 -19.58 24.20
CA GLY A 313 -13.47 -20.52 23.89
C GLY A 313 -14.81 -19.84 23.57
N GLY A 314 -15.19 -18.83 24.36
CA GLY A 314 -16.43 -18.07 24.15
C GLY A 314 -16.45 -17.30 22.82
N LEU A 315 -15.34 -16.66 22.43
CA LEU A 315 -15.25 -15.94 21.15
C LEU A 315 -15.24 -16.90 19.96
N ILE A 316 -14.59 -18.06 20.08
CA ILE A 316 -14.62 -19.08 19.03
C ILE A 316 -16.04 -19.64 18.86
N LEU A 317 -16.80 -19.83 19.96
CA LEU A 317 -18.22 -20.23 19.89
C LEU A 317 -19.10 -19.17 19.21
N LEU A 318 -18.71 -17.89 19.27
CA LEU A 318 -19.34 -16.79 18.56
C LEU A 318 -18.83 -16.62 17.11
N ASP A 319 -18.11 -17.60 16.58
CA ASP A 319 -17.54 -17.62 15.22
C ASP A 319 -16.53 -16.49 14.95
N VAL A 320 -15.85 -16.00 15.99
CA VAL A 320 -14.76 -15.02 15.83
C VAL A 320 -13.49 -15.77 15.42
N GLN A 321 -12.95 -15.43 14.25
CA GLN A 321 -11.76 -16.08 13.68
C GLN A 321 -10.55 -16.03 14.63
N TYR A 322 -9.84 -17.15 14.74
CA TYR A 322 -8.60 -17.27 15.50
C TYR A 322 -7.39 -16.97 14.61
N ASN A 323 -6.42 -16.23 15.14
CA ASN A 323 -5.13 -15.92 14.49
C ASN A 323 -3.98 -16.30 15.43
N ASP A 324 -2.84 -16.71 14.88
CA ASP A 324 -1.66 -17.17 15.64
C ASP A 324 -1.06 -16.08 16.56
N ILE A 325 -1.25 -14.78 16.27
CA ILE A 325 -0.83 -13.67 17.16
C ILE A 325 -1.56 -13.72 18.52
N VAL A 326 -2.80 -14.24 18.55
CA VAL A 326 -3.58 -14.39 19.78
C VAL A 326 -2.88 -15.33 20.78
N ALA A 327 -1.96 -16.20 20.33
CA ALA A 327 -1.16 -17.06 21.20
C ALA A 327 -0.26 -16.29 22.19
N VAL A 328 0.01 -15.00 21.96
CA VAL A 328 0.79 -14.13 22.88
C VAL A 328 -0.08 -13.55 24.00
N MET A 329 -1.40 -13.44 23.79
CA MET A 329 -2.35 -12.86 24.75
C MET A 329 -2.27 -13.48 26.17
N PRO A 330 -2.17 -14.82 26.34
CA PRO A 330 -2.15 -15.42 27.67
C PRO A 330 -1.05 -14.87 28.58
N PHE A 331 0.12 -14.54 28.02
CA PHE A 331 1.23 -13.99 28.79
C PHE A 331 0.90 -12.61 29.37
N LEU A 332 0.32 -11.73 28.55
CA LEU A 332 -0.10 -10.39 28.94
C LEU A 332 -1.17 -10.46 30.04
N VAL A 333 -2.20 -11.28 29.83
CA VAL A 333 -3.35 -11.35 30.75
C VAL A 333 -2.97 -12.01 32.07
N VAL A 334 -2.11 -13.02 32.08
CA VAL A 334 -1.60 -13.60 33.33
C VAL A 334 -0.79 -12.60 34.12
N ALA A 335 0.07 -11.78 33.49
CA ALA A 335 0.82 -10.75 34.19
C ALA A 335 -0.11 -9.77 34.92
N VAL A 336 -1.12 -9.23 34.23
CA VAL A 336 -2.15 -8.35 34.82
C VAL A 336 -2.95 -9.07 35.91
N GLY A 337 -3.37 -10.31 35.67
CA GLY A 337 -4.12 -11.12 36.63
C GLY A 337 -3.34 -11.41 37.92
N THR A 338 -2.04 -11.69 37.81
CA THR A 338 -1.18 -11.92 38.98
C THR A 338 -0.93 -10.67 39.81
N ASP A 339 -0.85 -9.49 39.20
CA ASP A 339 -0.75 -8.23 39.92
C ASP A 339 -2.01 -7.98 40.78
N ASN A 340 -3.19 -8.16 40.17
CA ASN A 340 -4.48 -8.05 40.87
C ASN A 340 -4.61 -9.04 42.05
N MET A 341 -4.11 -10.27 41.88
CA MET A 341 -4.03 -11.26 42.94
C MET A 341 -3.15 -10.77 44.11
N PHE A 342 -1.95 -10.27 43.83
CA PHE A 342 -1.05 -9.77 44.87
C PHE A 342 -1.63 -8.57 45.60
N LEU A 343 -2.32 -7.68 44.88
CA LEU A 343 -2.99 -6.53 45.45
C LEU A 343 -4.07 -6.95 46.47
N MET A 344 -4.91 -7.93 46.13
CA MET A 344 -5.91 -8.47 47.07
C MET A 344 -5.28 -9.17 48.28
N VAL A 345 -4.26 -9.99 48.07
CA VAL A 345 -3.56 -10.67 49.17
C VAL A 345 -2.88 -9.66 50.10
N ALA A 346 -2.29 -8.60 49.56
CA ALA A 346 -1.69 -7.53 50.32
C ALA A 346 -2.74 -6.73 51.13
N ALA A 347 -3.91 -6.46 50.54
CA ALA A 347 -5.01 -5.77 51.21
C ALA A 347 -5.56 -6.58 52.39
N VAL A 348 -5.80 -7.89 52.24
CA VAL A 348 -6.21 -8.74 53.38
C VAL A 348 -5.15 -8.76 54.50
N LYS A 349 -3.86 -8.75 54.15
CA LYS A 349 -2.78 -8.74 55.16
C LYS A 349 -2.73 -7.45 55.98
N ARG A 350 -3.31 -6.34 55.50
CA ARG A 350 -3.41 -5.06 56.24
C ARG A 350 -4.58 -5.04 57.23
N THR A 351 -5.58 -5.90 57.05
CA THR A 351 -6.74 -5.99 57.95
C THR A 351 -6.37 -6.60 59.31
N CYS A 352 -7.11 -6.24 60.36
CA CYS A 352 -6.86 -6.79 61.70
C CYS A 352 -7.19 -8.28 61.76
N ARG A 353 -6.24 -9.11 62.20
CA ARG A 353 -6.39 -10.57 62.31
C ARG A 353 -7.40 -11.04 63.35
N ALA A 354 -7.78 -10.19 64.31
CA ALA A 354 -8.76 -10.52 65.34
C ALA A 354 -10.22 -10.25 64.90
N ALA A 355 -10.42 -9.54 63.78
CA ALA A 355 -11.75 -9.29 63.23
C ALA A 355 -12.33 -10.54 62.54
N THR A 356 -13.65 -10.61 62.41
CA THR A 356 -14.33 -11.73 61.74
C THR A 356 -13.96 -11.80 60.26
N VAL A 357 -14.07 -12.99 59.66
CA VAL A 357 -13.67 -13.23 58.26
C VAL A 357 -14.48 -12.33 57.31
N GLU A 358 -15.76 -12.12 57.59
CA GLU A 358 -16.66 -11.30 56.76
C GLU A 358 -16.23 -9.84 56.77
N GLN A 359 -15.86 -9.31 57.93
CA GLN A 359 -15.40 -7.93 58.05
C GLN A 359 -14.05 -7.74 57.37
N ARG A 360 -13.12 -8.69 57.53
CA ARG A 360 -11.79 -8.63 56.88
C ARG A 360 -11.89 -8.66 55.36
N ILE A 361 -12.69 -9.58 54.80
CA ILE A 361 -12.88 -9.67 53.35
C ILE A 361 -13.66 -8.46 52.83
N GLY A 362 -14.67 -7.97 53.57
CA GLY A 362 -15.39 -6.75 53.22
C GLY A 362 -14.46 -5.52 53.18
N GLU A 363 -13.61 -5.33 54.18
CA GLU A 363 -12.62 -4.23 54.21
C GLU A 363 -11.58 -4.38 53.09
N CYS A 364 -11.10 -5.60 52.82
CA CYS A 364 -10.21 -5.86 51.69
C CYS A 364 -10.85 -5.50 50.34
N MET A 365 -12.09 -5.93 50.10
CA MET A 365 -12.77 -5.67 48.83
C MET A 365 -13.09 -4.19 48.66
N ALA A 366 -13.39 -3.46 49.74
CA ALA A 366 -13.61 -2.01 49.70
C ALA A 366 -12.39 -1.22 49.21
N ASP A 367 -11.18 -1.70 49.51
CA ASP A 367 -9.91 -1.06 49.12
C ASP A 367 -9.39 -1.62 47.78
N ALA A 368 -9.17 -2.94 47.69
CA ALA A 368 -8.54 -3.56 46.54
C ALA A 368 -9.45 -3.64 45.31
N ALA A 369 -10.75 -3.96 45.45
CA ALA A 369 -11.61 -4.20 44.30
C ALA A 369 -11.90 -2.92 43.51
N VAL A 370 -11.90 -1.76 44.17
CA VAL A 370 -12.02 -0.45 43.50
C VAL A 370 -10.80 -0.17 42.63
N SER A 371 -9.59 -0.39 43.17
CA SER A 371 -8.36 -0.23 42.40
C SER A 371 -8.29 -1.19 41.21
N ILE A 372 -8.67 -2.45 41.41
CA ILE A 372 -8.67 -3.49 40.37
C ILE A 372 -9.73 -3.20 39.29
N LEU A 373 -10.91 -2.69 39.67
CA LEU A 373 -11.93 -2.29 38.70
C LEU A 373 -11.42 -1.16 37.82
N ILE A 374 -10.72 -0.17 38.39
CA ILE A 374 -10.17 0.94 37.62
C ILE A 374 -9.14 0.42 36.62
N THR A 375 -8.17 -0.40 37.06
CA THR A 375 -7.15 -0.96 36.15
C THR A 375 -7.76 -1.85 35.06
N ALA A 376 -8.68 -2.75 35.43
CA ALA A 376 -9.36 -3.61 34.46
C ALA A 376 -10.18 -2.81 33.44
N LEU A 377 -10.87 -1.75 33.86
CA LEU A 377 -11.61 -0.87 32.94
C LEU A 377 -10.67 -0.08 32.03
N THR A 378 -9.58 0.50 32.56
CA THR A 378 -8.63 1.25 31.73
C THR A 378 -7.95 0.35 30.70
N ASP A 379 -7.61 -0.89 31.06
CA ASP A 379 -7.01 -1.85 30.14
C ASP A 379 -8.04 -2.30 29.10
N ALA A 380 -9.26 -2.65 29.53
CA ALA A 380 -10.35 -3.04 28.63
C ALA A 380 -10.71 -1.91 27.64
N PHE A 381 -10.74 -0.64 28.08
CA PHE A 381 -10.95 0.50 27.19
C PHE A 381 -9.76 0.69 26.23
N SER A 382 -8.52 0.53 26.70
CA SER A 382 -7.33 0.66 25.87
C SER A 382 -7.32 -0.38 24.74
N PHE A 383 -7.61 -1.65 25.06
CA PHE A 383 -7.77 -2.70 24.04
C PHE A 383 -9.05 -2.52 23.21
N GLY A 384 -10.13 -2.00 23.81
CA GLY A 384 -11.36 -1.64 23.11
C GLY A 384 -11.14 -0.59 22.03
N VAL A 385 -10.33 0.45 22.28
CA VAL A 385 -9.94 1.42 21.24
C VAL A 385 -9.12 0.73 20.13
N GLY A 386 -8.31 -0.27 20.48
CA GLY A 386 -7.56 -1.07 19.52
C GLY A 386 -8.43 -1.88 18.53
N THR A 387 -9.70 -2.15 18.85
CA THR A 387 -10.62 -2.83 17.92
C THR A 387 -11.06 -1.95 16.76
N ILE A 388 -10.83 -0.62 16.84
CA ILE A 388 -11.17 0.34 15.77
C ILE A 388 -10.08 0.37 14.68
N THR A 389 -8.92 -0.26 14.92
CA THR A 389 -7.84 -0.37 13.92
C THR A 389 -8.35 -1.05 12.64
N THR A 390 -7.82 -0.73 11.46
CA THR A 390 -8.31 -1.33 10.20
C THR A 390 -7.62 -2.66 9.83
N ILE A 391 -6.63 -3.08 10.61
CA ILE A 391 -5.81 -4.28 10.38
C ILE A 391 -6.43 -5.46 11.14
N PRO A 392 -6.96 -6.49 10.45
CA PRO A 392 -7.69 -7.59 11.09
C PRO A 392 -6.91 -8.33 12.18
N ALA A 393 -5.61 -8.56 11.98
CA ALA A 393 -4.78 -9.24 12.95
C ALA A 393 -4.77 -8.55 14.32
N VAL A 394 -4.68 -7.21 14.33
CA VAL A 394 -4.67 -6.38 15.53
C VAL A 394 -6.07 -6.27 16.13
N GLN A 395 -7.09 -6.07 15.30
CA GLN A 395 -8.49 -6.06 15.74
C GLN A 395 -8.85 -7.33 16.50
N ILE A 396 -8.56 -8.51 15.92
CA ILE A 396 -8.84 -9.81 16.52
C ILE A 396 -8.10 -9.92 17.85
N PHE A 397 -6.79 -9.64 17.89
CA PHE A 397 -6.00 -9.67 19.12
C PHE A 397 -6.60 -8.77 20.23
N CYS A 398 -7.02 -7.56 19.88
CA CYS A 398 -7.63 -6.59 20.80
C CYS A 398 -9.00 -7.06 21.33
N ILE A 399 -9.85 -7.65 20.48
CA ILE A 399 -11.15 -8.21 20.89
C ILE A 399 -10.94 -9.35 21.91
N TYR A 400 -10.05 -10.29 21.59
CA TYR A 400 -9.72 -11.42 22.47
C TYR A 400 -9.16 -10.93 23.81
N THR A 401 -8.21 -9.99 23.79
CA THR A 401 -7.57 -9.46 25.01
C THR A 401 -8.55 -8.68 25.87
N CYS A 402 -9.39 -7.83 25.26
CA CYS A 402 -10.43 -7.08 25.96
C CYS A 402 -11.41 -8.01 26.69
N CYS A 403 -11.94 -9.04 26.00
CA CYS A 403 -12.82 -10.03 26.61
C CYS A 403 -12.11 -10.81 27.74
N ALA A 404 -10.85 -11.21 27.52
CA ALA A 404 -10.06 -11.93 28.52
C ALA A 404 -9.82 -11.12 29.79
N LEU A 405 -9.54 -9.82 29.69
CA LEU A 405 -9.36 -8.95 30.84
C LEU A 405 -10.66 -8.74 31.62
N VAL A 406 -11.78 -8.53 30.93
CA VAL A 406 -13.10 -8.40 31.57
C VAL A 406 -13.48 -9.69 32.30
N LEU A 407 -13.32 -10.86 31.68
CA LEU A 407 -13.61 -12.14 32.32
C LEU A 407 -12.64 -12.44 33.47
N THR A 408 -11.36 -12.10 33.34
CA THR A 408 -10.37 -12.23 34.41
C THR A 408 -10.73 -11.37 35.61
N PHE A 409 -11.22 -10.14 35.39
CA PHE A 409 -11.74 -9.28 36.46
C PHE A 409 -12.96 -9.91 37.15
N LEU A 410 -13.93 -10.41 36.38
CA LEU A 410 -15.12 -11.05 36.93
C LEU A 410 -14.76 -12.30 37.76
N TYR A 411 -13.81 -13.11 37.31
CA TYR A 411 -13.31 -14.26 38.07
C TYR A 411 -12.47 -13.83 39.28
N GLN A 412 -11.73 -12.72 39.20
CA GLN A 412 -11.00 -12.18 40.33
C GLN A 412 -11.94 -11.80 41.50
N ILE A 413 -13.05 -11.12 41.22
CA ILE A 413 -14.01 -10.72 42.26
C ILE A 413 -14.92 -11.86 42.73
N THR A 414 -15.06 -12.94 41.95
CA THR A 414 -15.88 -14.12 42.30
C THR A 414 -15.01 -15.27 42.81
N PHE A 415 -14.38 -16.02 41.90
CA PHE A 415 -13.58 -17.20 42.17
C PHE A 415 -12.42 -16.91 43.13
N PHE A 416 -11.57 -15.93 42.83
CA PHE A 416 -10.41 -15.64 43.66
C PHE A 416 -10.80 -15.04 45.02
N CYS A 417 -11.78 -14.14 45.06
CA CYS A 417 -12.33 -13.60 46.31
C CYS A 417 -12.88 -14.72 47.23
N ALA A 418 -13.61 -15.70 46.66
CA ALA A 418 -14.13 -16.83 47.41
C ALA A 418 -13.00 -17.71 47.98
N LEU A 419 -11.96 -18.01 47.19
CA LEU A 419 -10.79 -18.75 47.67
C LEU A 419 -10.01 -17.99 48.75
N LEU A 420 -9.89 -16.67 48.61
CA LEU A 420 -9.27 -15.81 49.61
C LEU A 420 -10.06 -15.79 50.92
N SER A 421 -11.40 -15.83 50.86
CA SER A 421 -12.24 -15.93 52.06
C SER A 421 -12.06 -17.26 52.80
N LEU A 422 -11.98 -18.39 52.07
CA LEU A 422 -11.66 -19.70 52.64
C LEU A 422 -10.26 -19.73 53.27
N ALA A 423 -9.25 -19.19 52.56
CA ALA A 423 -7.90 -19.09 53.09
C ALA A 423 -7.84 -18.23 54.36
N THR A 424 -8.63 -17.17 54.44
CA THR A 424 -8.73 -16.31 55.62
C THR A 424 -9.44 -17.01 56.79
N LYS A 425 -10.44 -17.86 56.50
CA LYS A 425 -11.07 -18.72 57.50
C LYS A 425 -10.09 -19.73 58.08
N TRP A 426 -9.29 -20.39 57.23
CA TRP A 426 -8.23 -21.30 57.68
C TRP A 426 -7.14 -20.59 58.48
N GLU A 427 -6.81 -19.35 58.12
CA GLU A 427 -5.89 -18.50 58.88
C GLU A 427 -6.42 -18.20 60.29
N ALA A 428 -7.73 -17.90 60.41
CA ALA A 428 -8.37 -17.63 61.71
C ALA A 428 -8.38 -18.87 62.62
N GLU A 429 -8.54 -20.05 62.03
CA GLU A 429 -8.50 -21.35 62.74
C GLU A 429 -7.06 -21.83 63.05
N GLY A 430 -6.02 -21.12 62.56
CA GLY A 430 -4.62 -21.47 62.80
C GLY A 430 -4.15 -22.74 62.07
N ARG A 431 -4.80 -23.09 60.96
CA ARG A 431 -4.46 -24.26 60.14
C ARG A 431 -3.24 -23.99 59.26
N HIS A 432 -2.54 -25.07 58.92
CA HIS A 432 -1.41 -25.06 58.01
C HIS A 432 -1.91 -24.81 56.57
N CYS A 433 -1.26 -23.92 55.83
CA CYS A 433 -1.73 -23.53 54.49
C CYS A 433 -1.72 -24.66 53.46
N LEU A 434 -0.79 -25.63 53.56
CA LEU A 434 -0.72 -26.82 52.69
C LEU A 434 -1.60 -27.99 53.17
N TRP A 435 -1.39 -28.47 54.40
CA TRP A 435 -2.03 -29.70 54.89
C TRP A 435 -3.35 -29.48 55.64
N LEU A 436 -3.78 -28.23 55.86
CA LEU A 436 -5.03 -27.88 56.57
C LEU A 436 -5.17 -28.45 57.99
N THR A 437 -4.07 -28.93 58.55
CA THR A 437 -3.91 -29.43 59.93
C THR A 437 -3.56 -28.30 60.89
N PRO A 438 -3.86 -28.40 62.20
CA PRO A 438 -3.53 -27.35 63.16
C PRO A 438 -2.01 -27.15 63.31
N THR A 439 -1.54 -25.91 63.34
CA THR A 439 -0.11 -25.56 63.51
C THR A 439 0.29 -25.42 64.97
N ILE A 440 1.60 -25.57 65.22
CA ILE A 440 2.22 -25.45 66.54
C ILE A 440 2.62 -23.99 66.75
N ALA A 441 2.30 -23.45 67.94
CA ALA A 441 2.68 -22.10 68.31
C ALA A 441 4.22 -21.96 68.44
N PRO A 442 4.82 -20.81 68.07
CA PRO A 442 6.28 -20.64 68.06
C PRO A 442 6.96 -20.86 69.42
N LYS A 443 6.21 -20.67 70.51
CA LYS A 443 6.70 -20.85 71.89
C LYS A 443 6.78 -22.33 72.31
N LEU A 444 6.13 -23.26 71.61
CA LEU A 444 5.98 -24.67 71.99
C LEU A 444 6.82 -25.65 71.15
N ALA A 445 7.51 -25.20 70.11
CA ALA A 445 8.23 -26.09 69.19
C ALA A 445 9.65 -26.44 69.71
N SER A 446 9.89 -27.70 70.08
CA SER A 446 11.17 -28.20 70.61
C SER A 446 12.13 -28.77 69.55
N SER A 447 11.64 -29.43 68.50
CA SER A 447 12.47 -30.09 67.45
C SER A 447 12.70 -29.22 66.20
N PRO A 448 13.88 -29.27 65.54
CA PRO A 448 14.19 -28.48 64.34
C PRO A 448 13.31 -28.81 63.13
N SER A 449 12.89 -30.07 62.94
CA SER A 449 11.95 -30.45 61.88
C SER A 449 10.55 -29.88 62.12
N ASN A 450 10.10 -29.88 63.37
CA ASN A 450 8.83 -29.28 63.78
C ASN A 450 8.86 -27.75 63.67
N ARG A 451 10.03 -27.13 63.90
CA ARG A 451 10.23 -25.70 63.67
C ARG A 451 10.19 -25.35 62.18
N LEU A 452 10.75 -26.18 61.31
CA LEU A 452 10.77 -25.88 59.87
C LEU A 452 9.38 -26.03 59.22
N LEU A 453 8.61 -27.06 59.59
CA LEU A 453 7.41 -27.47 58.85
C LEU A 453 6.08 -27.14 59.54
N TRP A 454 6.04 -26.85 60.84
CA TRP A 454 4.78 -26.81 61.60
C TRP A 454 4.53 -25.51 62.39
N LEU A 455 5.37 -24.49 62.23
CA LEU A 455 5.22 -23.19 62.92
C LEU A 455 4.07 -22.35 62.36
N GLY A 456 3.28 -21.76 63.26
CA GLY A 456 2.20 -20.83 62.90
C GLY A 456 1.91 -19.77 63.97
N SER A 457 1.86 -18.49 63.58
CA SER A 457 1.52 -17.41 64.54
C SER A 457 0.01 -17.31 64.75
N ARG A 458 -0.46 -17.32 66.00
CA ARG A 458 -1.87 -17.07 66.35
C ARG A 458 -2.19 -15.58 66.50
N PRO A 459 -3.45 -15.14 66.25
CA PRO A 459 -3.89 -13.79 66.56
C PRO A 459 -3.89 -13.56 68.09
N HIS A 460 -3.60 -12.33 68.50
CA HIS A 460 -3.69 -11.90 69.89
C HIS A 460 -5.16 -11.56 70.20
N PRO A 461 -5.69 -11.94 71.39
CA PRO A 461 -7.10 -11.74 71.75
C PRO A 461 -7.52 -10.25 71.76
N ASP A 462 -6.61 -9.34 72.07
CA ASP A 462 -6.85 -7.90 71.99
C ASP A 462 -6.76 -7.37 70.54
N PRO A 463 -7.86 -6.89 69.93
CA PRO A 463 -7.90 -6.44 68.54
C PRO A 463 -7.00 -5.23 68.23
N LYS A 464 -6.64 -4.42 69.23
CA LYS A 464 -5.76 -3.25 69.02
C LYS A 464 -4.26 -3.58 69.12
N HIS A 465 -3.90 -4.82 69.48
CA HIS A 465 -2.50 -5.18 69.65
C HIS A 465 -1.73 -5.17 68.32
N ALA A 466 -0.56 -4.53 68.29
CA ALA A 466 0.32 -4.40 67.11
C ALA A 466 0.81 -5.74 66.49
N SER A 467 0.57 -6.89 67.12
CA SER A 467 0.88 -8.22 66.57
C SER A 467 -0.19 -8.70 65.58
N ASN A 468 -1.39 -8.10 65.64
CA ASN A 468 -2.53 -8.43 64.78
C ASN A 468 -2.46 -7.74 63.42
N ILE A 469 -1.57 -6.76 63.26
CA ILE A 469 -1.26 -6.11 61.98
C ILE A 469 0.23 -6.38 61.70
N LYS A 470 0.52 -7.33 60.80
CA LYS A 470 1.90 -7.63 60.38
C LYS A 470 2.18 -6.97 59.02
N HIS A 471 2.91 -5.86 59.04
CA HIS A 471 3.43 -5.26 57.80
C HIS A 471 4.50 -6.14 57.15
N CYS A 472 4.49 -6.20 55.82
CA CYS A 472 5.49 -6.91 55.03
C CYS A 472 6.87 -6.24 55.17
N SER A 473 7.95 -7.02 55.01
CA SER A 473 9.33 -6.49 55.09
C SER A 473 9.57 -5.37 54.08
N ALA A 474 9.07 -5.54 52.85
CA ALA A 474 9.16 -4.53 51.79
C ALA A 474 8.48 -3.21 52.19
N THR A 475 7.32 -3.24 52.84
CA THR A 475 6.62 -2.03 53.29
C THR A 475 7.47 -1.24 54.29
N LYS A 476 8.20 -1.93 55.18
CA LYS A 476 9.12 -1.27 56.12
C LYS A 476 10.32 -0.63 55.41
N PHE A 477 10.86 -1.28 54.39
CA PHE A 477 11.92 -0.70 53.56
C PHE A 477 11.44 0.59 52.88
N PHE A 478 10.26 0.55 52.26
CA PHE A 478 9.70 1.73 51.60
C PHE A 478 9.38 2.87 52.59
N GLN A 479 8.81 2.55 53.74
CA GLN A 479 8.44 3.53 54.75
C GLN A 479 9.66 4.15 55.46
N ASN A 480 10.65 3.34 55.84
CA ASN A 480 11.75 3.78 56.71
C ASN A 480 12.98 4.27 55.94
N TRP A 481 13.22 3.77 54.72
CA TRP A 481 14.43 4.07 53.96
C TRP A 481 14.12 4.83 52.67
N TYR A 482 13.27 4.27 51.80
CA TYR A 482 13.01 4.87 50.49
C TYR A 482 12.25 6.21 50.58
N ALA A 483 11.12 6.25 51.30
CA ALA A 483 10.28 7.44 51.37
C ALA A 483 10.98 8.64 52.01
N PRO A 484 11.74 8.52 53.12
CA PRO A 484 12.49 9.64 53.68
C PRO A 484 13.55 10.19 52.72
N ILE A 485 14.26 9.32 51.99
CA ILE A 485 15.24 9.72 50.96
C ILE A 485 14.53 10.49 49.84
N LEU A 486 13.46 9.93 49.27
CA LEU A 486 12.70 10.58 48.19
C LEU A 486 12.04 11.89 48.63
N MET A 487 11.69 12.03 49.91
CA MET A 487 11.03 13.23 50.42
C MET A 487 11.97 14.44 50.57
N GLN A 488 13.29 14.24 50.52
CA GLN A 488 14.27 15.34 50.56
C GLN A 488 14.11 16.24 49.33
N PRO A 489 14.10 17.59 49.51
CA PRO A 489 13.82 18.52 48.42
C PRO A 489 14.85 18.45 47.29
N ALA A 490 16.13 18.25 47.62
CA ALA A 490 17.20 18.08 46.62
C ALA A 490 17.00 16.84 45.75
N ILE A 491 16.57 15.73 46.34
CA ILE A 491 16.32 14.47 45.61
C ILE A 491 15.08 14.57 44.74
N LYS A 492 14.02 15.26 45.19
CA LYS A 492 12.84 15.56 44.34
C LYS A 492 13.22 16.41 43.13
N ALA A 493 14.05 17.45 43.33
CA ALA A 493 14.52 18.30 42.25
C ALA A 493 15.37 17.50 41.24
N LEU A 494 16.27 16.64 41.74
CA LEU A 494 17.08 15.76 40.90
C LEU A 494 16.24 14.75 40.12
N ALA A 495 15.25 14.12 40.77
CA ALA A 495 14.34 13.17 40.12
C ALA A 495 13.48 13.86 39.05
N GLY A 496 12.99 15.08 39.33
CA GLY A 496 12.28 15.90 38.35
C GLY A 496 13.15 16.27 37.17
N LEU A 497 14.39 16.72 37.41
CA LEU A 497 15.37 17.01 36.35
C LEU A 497 15.66 15.77 35.50
N TRP A 498 15.87 14.62 36.13
CA TRP A 498 16.11 13.35 35.44
C TRP A 498 14.91 12.94 34.58
N TYR A 499 13.69 13.11 35.08
CA TYR A 499 12.48 12.85 34.31
C TYR A 499 12.36 13.80 33.10
N CYS A 500 12.68 15.09 33.26
CA CYS A 500 12.72 16.03 32.15
C CYS A 500 13.76 15.63 31.08
N ILE A 501 14.95 15.17 31.50
CA ILE A 501 15.98 14.64 30.59
C ILE A 501 15.45 13.40 29.84
N TYR A 502 14.82 12.47 30.56
CA TYR A 502 14.21 11.28 29.97
C TYR A 502 13.14 11.63 28.94
N VAL A 503 12.24 12.58 29.26
CA VAL A 503 11.22 13.06 28.31
C VAL A 503 11.86 13.72 27.09
N GLY A 504 12.92 14.51 27.28
CA GLY A 504 13.67 15.11 26.17
C GLY A 504 14.25 14.05 25.22
N PHE A 505 14.88 13.00 25.76
CA PHE A 505 15.37 11.87 24.96
C PHE A 505 14.25 11.07 24.30
N ALA A 506 13.12 10.87 24.98
CA ALA A 506 11.97 10.17 24.42
C ALA A 506 11.39 10.93 23.22
N ILE A 507 11.23 12.25 23.32
CA ILE A 507 10.78 13.11 22.22
C ILE A 507 11.78 13.05 21.06
N TYR A 508 13.08 13.15 21.35
CA TYR A 508 14.13 13.03 20.33
C TYR A 508 14.08 11.66 19.61
N GLY A 509 13.84 10.58 20.34
CA GLY A 509 13.65 9.24 19.80
C GLY A 509 12.41 9.13 18.91
N CYS A 510 11.29 9.71 19.33
CA CYS A 510 10.06 9.77 18.53
C CYS A 510 10.27 10.54 17.21
N MET A 511 11.10 11.60 17.20
CA MET A 511 11.42 12.35 15.98
C MET A 511 12.27 11.55 14.97
N HIS A 512 12.95 10.48 15.41
CA HIS A 512 13.80 9.63 14.57
C HIS A 512 13.16 8.27 14.23
N LEU A 513 11.88 8.09 14.52
CA LEU A 513 11.17 6.85 14.22
C LEU A 513 11.01 6.70 12.70
N ARG A 514 11.60 5.65 12.12
CA ARG A 514 11.38 5.29 10.71
C ARG A 514 10.08 4.50 10.60
N GLU A 515 9.17 4.99 9.76
CA GLU A 515 7.92 4.30 9.45
C GLU A 515 8.16 3.17 8.44
N GLY A 516 7.61 1.99 8.71
CA GLY A 516 7.67 0.84 7.79
C GLY A 516 8.04 -0.45 8.50
N LEU A 517 7.27 -1.49 8.24
CA LEU A 517 7.59 -2.85 8.66
C LEU A 517 8.11 -3.61 7.44
N GLU A 518 9.43 -3.76 7.36
CA GLU A 518 10.04 -4.59 6.33
C GLU A 518 9.64 -6.07 6.55
N PRO A 519 9.23 -6.80 5.50
CA PRO A 519 8.83 -8.20 5.62
C PRO A 519 9.90 -9.10 6.26
N VAL A 520 11.18 -8.73 6.11
CA VAL A 520 12.33 -9.45 6.70
C VAL A 520 12.28 -9.45 8.23
N ASN A 521 11.73 -8.40 8.85
CA ASN A 521 11.64 -8.27 10.31
C ASN A 521 10.53 -9.14 10.92
N LEU A 522 9.60 -9.64 10.11
CA LEU A 522 8.54 -10.57 10.55
C LEU A 522 9.01 -12.03 10.59
N LEU A 523 10.12 -12.33 9.91
CA LEU A 523 10.65 -13.68 9.77
C LEU A 523 11.57 -14.02 10.95
N VAL A 524 11.56 -15.30 11.34
CA VAL A 524 12.54 -15.86 12.30
C VAL A 524 13.96 -15.69 11.75
N ASP A 525 14.95 -15.49 12.62
CA ASP A 525 16.34 -15.21 12.22
C ASP A 525 16.95 -16.26 11.27
N ASP A 526 16.70 -17.54 11.53
CA ASP A 526 17.14 -18.64 10.67
C ASP A 526 16.12 -18.98 9.57
N SER A 527 15.47 -17.97 8.98
CA SER A 527 14.50 -18.17 7.90
C SER A 527 15.16 -18.15 6.53
N TYR A 528 14.86 -19.18 5.72
CA TYR A 528 15.32 -19.28 4.33
C TYR A 528 14.78 -18.16 3.43
N ALA A 529 13.69 -17.49 3.84
CA ALA A 529 13.13 -16.37 3.10
C ALA A 529 13.93 -15.07 3.28
N LYS A 530 14.64 -14.88 4.41
CA LYS A 530 15.49 -13.69 4.64
C LYS A 530 16.54 -13.48 3.52
N PRO A 531 17.39 -14.46 3.18
CA PRO A 531 18.38 -14.28 2.11
C PRO A 531 17.71 -14.07 0.74
N HIS A 532 16.52 -14.62 0.51
CA HIS A 532 15.77 -14.37 -0.72
C HIS A 532 15.31 -12.91 -0.84
N TYR A 533 14.72 -12.34 0.23
CA TYR A 533 14.33 -10.92 0.26
C TYR A 533 15.54 -9.99 0.07
N LEU A 534 16.66 -10.29 0.74
CA LEU A 534 17.91 -9.53 0.57
C LEU A 534 18.44 -9.60 -0.88
N ALA A 535 18.35 -10.77 -1.52
CA ALA A 535 18.75 -10.92 -2.92
C ALA A 535 17.84 -10.12 -3.88
N LEU A 536 16.53 -10.07 -3.61
CA LEU A 536 15.59 -9.22 -4.36
C LEU A 536 15.91 -7.73 -4.20
N GLU A 537 16.15 -7.29 -2.97
CA GLU A 537 16.51 -5.90 -2.65
C GLU A 537 17.81 -5.47 -3.33
N GLN A 538 18.87 -6.28 -3.20
CA GLN A 538 20.18 -5.94 -3.72
C GLN A 538 20.27 -5.96 -5.25
N HIS A 539 19.51 -6.83 -5.93
CA HIS A 539 19.71 -7.09 -7.35
C HIS A 539 18.55 -6.67 -8.26
N PHE A 540 17.30 -6.66 -7.76
CA PHE A 540 16.12 -6.46 -8.61
C PHE A 540 15.38 -5.15 -8.32
N TRP A 541 15.38 -4.66 -7.09
CA TRP A 541 14.60 -3.47 -6.71
C TRP A 541 15.14 -2.13 -7.22
N HIS A 542 16.30 -2.10 -7.90
CA HIS A 542 16.85 -0.87 -8.49
C HIS A 542 15.89 -0.20 -9.50
N TYR A 543 15.14 -0.99 -10.27
CA TYR A 543 14.13 -0.49 -11.22
C TYR A 543 12.71 -0.44 -10.65
N GLY A 544 12.53 -0.84 -9.38
CA GLY A 544 11.22 -0.98 -8.73
C GLY A 544 10.39 -2.17 -9.22
N ALA A 545 9.22 -2.34 -8.62
CA ALA A 545 8.26 -3.36 -9.04
C ALA A 545 7.54 -2.96 -10.33
N THR A 546 7.17 -3.94 -11.15
CA THR A 546 6.38 -3.70 -12.36
C THR A 546 4.99 -3.18 -12.02
N LEU A 547 4.64 -1.99 -12.51
CA LEU A 547 3.33 -1.38 -12.33
C LEU A 547 2.42 -1.72 -13.52
N GLN A 548 1.27 -2.34 -13.25
CA GLN A 548 0.24 -2.57 -14.26
C GLN A 548 -0.88 -1.56 -14.12
N TRP A 549 -1.10 -0.76 -15.17
CA TRP A 549 -2.20 0.18 -15.20
C TRP A 549 -3.42 -0.45 -15.88
N CYS A 550 -4.50 -0.63 -15.11
CA CYS A 550 -5.76 -1.19 -15.60
C CYS A 550 -6.79 -0.07 -15.81
N SER A 551 -7.37 0.02 -17.00
CA SER A 551 -8.49 0.92 -17.26
C SER A 551 -9.81 0.13 -17.26
N PRO A 552 -10.81 0.52 -16.45
CA PRO A 552 -12.09 -0.20 -16.34
C PRO A 552 -12.99 -0.03 -17.57
N ARG A 553 -12.63 0.86 -18.52
CA ARG A 553 -13.30 0.96 -19.81
C ARG A 553 -12.45 0.23 -20.83
N LYS A 554 -13.06 -0.62 -21.66
CA LYS A 554 -12.43 -1.10 -22.90
C LYS A 554 -11.80 0.13 -23.56
N MET A 555 -10.47 0.14 -23.70
CA MET A 555 -9.85 0.97 -24.71
C MET A 555 -10.47 0.48 -26.01
N VAL A 556 -11.42 1.26 -26.53
CA VAL A 556 -12.08 0.87 -27.77
C VAL A 556 -10.97 0.77 -28.79
N SER A 557 -10.67 -0.44 -29.24
CA SER A 557 -9.74 -0.58 -30.35
C SER A 557 -10.35 0.17 -31.51
N LYS A 558 -9.52 0.86 -32.30
CA LYS A 558 -10.00 1.64 -33.46
C LYS A 558 -10.93 0.80 -34.36
N ALA A 559 -10.70 -0.51 -34.42
CA ALA A 559 -11.51 -1.48 -35.15
C ALA A 559 -12.89 -1.78 -34.50
N GLU A 560 -12.98 -1.98 -33.18
CA GLU A 560 -14.27 -2.19 -32.50
C GLU A 560 -15.14 -0.92 -32.50
N PHE A 561 -14.53 0.27 -32.52
CA PHE A 561 -15.26 1.55 -32.66
C PHE A 561 -15.89 1.69 -34.06
N GLU A 562 -15.16 1.27 -35.11
CA GLU A 562 -15.66 1.30 -36.49
C GLU A 562 -16.78 0.27 -36.71
N GLU A 563 -16.71 -0.90 -36.09
CA GLU A 563 -17.69 -1.98 -36.26
C GLU A 563 -19.01 -1.73 -35.49
N HIS A 564 -18.93 -1.26 -34.24
CA HIS A 564 -20.12 -0.93 -33.44
C HIS A 564 -20.89 0.27 -34.04
N HIS A 565 -20.18 1.20 -34.69
CA HIS A 565 -20.83 2.30 -35.39
C HIS A 565 -21.42 1.92 -36.73
N ARG A 566 -20.91 0.91 -37.44
CA ARG A 566 -21.60 0.40 -38.65
C ARG A 566 -22.94 -0.28 -38.32
N ALA A 567 -23.05 -0.96 -37.18
CA ALA A 567 -24.25 -1.70 -36.78
C ALA A 567 -25.46 -0.80 -36.42
N CYS A 568 -25.23 0.39 -35.86
CA CYS A 568 -26.31 1.35 -35.55
C CYS A 568 -26.99 1.97 -36.79
N PHE A 569 -26.52 1.66 -38.01
CA PHE A 569 -26.99 2.31 -39.23
C PHE A 569 -27.76 1.40 -40.19
N VAL A 570 -28.14 0.20 -39.75
CA VAL A 570 -28.85 -0.78 -40.60
C VAL A 570 -30.37 -0.82 -40.38
N SER A 571 -30.94 -0.12 -39.40
CA SER A 571 -32.42 -0.02 -39.28
C SER A 571 -32.96 1.28 -39.89
N SER A 572 -33.89 1.11 -40.84
CA SER A 572 -34.49 2.12 -41.72
C SER A 572 -35.11 3.36 -41.02
N PRO A 573 -35.29 4.47 -41.77
CA PRO A 573 -35.40 5.82 -41.24
C PRO A 573 -36.83 6.17 -40.85
N GLY A 574 -37.05 6.53 -39.59
CA GLY A 574 -38.41 6.81 -39.13
C GLY A 574 -38.53 7.41 -37.73
N SER A 575 -37.97 8.62 -37.56
CA SER A 575 -38.34 9.59 -36.53
C SER A 575 -38.01 9.29 -35.04
N ARG A 576 -37.30 10.26 -34.44
CA ARG A 576 -37.07 10.54 -33.00
C ARG A 576 -36.02 9.70 -32.25
N GLU A 577 -34.75 9.97 -32.52
CA GLU A 577 -33.65 9.62 -31.60
C GLU A 577 -32.62 10.77 -31.40
N THR A 578 -33.07 11.88 -30.80
CA THR A 578 -32.18 12.93 -30.29
C THR A 578 -31.23 12.53 -29.13
N PRO A 579 -31.51 11.51 -28.28
CA PRO A 579 -30.59 11.14 -27.20
C PRO A 579 -29.28 10.52 -27.72
N CYS A 580 -29.37 9.67 -28.74
CA CYS A 580 -28.23 8.93 -29.28
C CYS A 580 -27.20 9.87 -29.95
N CYS A 581 -27.68 10.86 -30.72
CA CYS A 581 -26.86 11.89 -31.35
C CYS A 581 -26.10 12.75 -30.33
N SER A 582 -26.78 13.14 -29.24
CA SER A 582 -26.16 13.94 -28.19
C SER A 582 -25.12 13.14 -27.40
N GLN A 583 -25.34 11.83 -27.21
CA GLN A 583 -24.42 10.94 -26.51
C GLN A 583 -23.12 10.74 -27.31
N LEU A 584 -23.20 10.60 -28.64
CA LEU A 584 -22.04 10.47 -29.53
C LEU A 584 -21.11 11.69 -29.47
N ILE A 585 -21.68 12.90 -29.56
CA ILE A 585 -20.95 14.17 -29.49
C ILE A 585 -20.33 14.39 -28.10
N LYS A 586 -21.08 14.09 -27.03
CA LYS A 586 -20.55 14.16 -25.65
C LYS A 586 -19.40 13.19 -25.42
N THR A 587 -19.45 12.03 -26.06
CA THR A 587 -18.41 11.00 -25.93
C THR A 587 -17.16 11.44 -26.68
N ALA A 588 -17.25 11.86 -27.95
CA ALA A 588 -16.15 12.43 -28.74
C ALA A 588 -15.41 13.56 -28.00
N ILE A 589 -16.15 14.43 -27.30
CA ILE A 589 -15.62 15.50 -26.46
C ILE A 589 -14.84 14.97 -25.24
N ASN A 590 -15.25 13.85 -24.67
CA ASN A 590 -14.71 13.30 -23.43
C ASN A 590 -13.54 12.32 -23.63
N VAL A 591 -13.28 11.86 -24.84
CA VAL A 591 -12.19 10.89 -25.15
C VAL A 591 -11.00 11.53 -25.88
N SER A 592 -10.94 12.85 -26.03
CA SER A 592 -9.94 13.54 -26.87
C SER A 592 -8.90 14.29 -26.03
N SER A 593 -7.60 14.19 -26.40
CA SER A 593 -6.45 14.73 -25.63
C SER A 593 -5.95 16.15 -25.94
N GLY A 594 -6.73 16.91 -26.68
CA GLY A 594 -6.32 18.24 -27.06
C GLY A 594 -7.36 18.87 -27.95
N ASP A 595 -7.27 20.17 -28.14
CA ASP A 595 -8.30 20.92 -28.89
C ASP A 595 -8.35 20.51 -30.37
N ALA A 596 -7.23 20.05 -30.94
CA ALA A 596 -7.16 19.51 -32.29
C ALA A 596 -7.82 18.13 -32.39
N GLU A 597 -7.47 17.19 -31.50
CA GLU A 597 -8.06 15.85 -31.48
C GLU A 597 -9.55 15.88 -31.12
N ARG A 598 -9.97 16.87 -30.31
CA ARG A 598 -11.36 17.09 -29.92
C ARG A 598 -12.17 17.64 -31.07
N GLN A 599 -11.62 18.57 -31.86
CA GLN A 599 -12.28 19.03 -33.09
C GLN A 599 -12.36 17.93 -34.14
N GLU A 600 -11.34 17.09 -34.26
CA GLU A 600 -11.34 15.99 -35.23
C GLU A 600 -12.33 14.89 -34.84
N SER A 601 -12.37 14.48 -33.57
CA SER A 601 -13.35 13.53 -33.04
C SER A 601 -14.78 14.05 -33.14
N LEU A 602 -14.98 15.36 -32.91
CA LEU A 602 -16.27 16.03 -33.12
C LEU A 602 -16.67 16.08 -34.60
N LYS A 603 -15.71 16.28 -35.51
CA LYS A 603 -15.95 16.31 -36.95
C LYS A 603 -16.29 14.91 -37.48
N GLN A 604 -15.61 13.88 -36.99
CA GLN A 604 -15.92 12.48 -37.30
C GLN A 604 -17.29 12.07 -36.75
N ALA A 605 -17.60 12.37 -35.48
CA ALA A 605 -18.92 12.12 -34.91
C ALA A 605 -20.04 12.85 -35.68
N SER A 606 -19.80 14.11 -36.09
CA SER A 606 -20.75 14.89 -36.90
C SER A 606 -20.92 14.33 -38.31
N ASN A 607 -19.84 13.83 -38.93
CA ASN A 607 -19.89 13.20 -40.25
C ASN A 607 -20.62 11.85 -40.21
N ILE A 608 -20.42 11.05 -39.15
CA ILE A 608 -21.12 9.78 -38.92
C ILE A 608 -22.63 10.01 -38.68
N LEU A 609 -22.99 11.08 -37.97
CA LEU A 609 -24.40 11.45 -37.80
C LEU A 609 -25.03 11.91 -39.12
N ARG A 610 -24.30 12.70 -39.92
CA ARG A 610 -24.74 13.18 -41.24
C ARG A 610 -24.87 12.07 -42.28
N SER A 611 -23.92 11.13 -42.33
CA SER A 611 -23.95 10.02 -43.29
C SER A 611 -25.15 9.11 -43.08
N ASN A 612 -25.81 9.19 -41.93
CA ASN A 612 -26.93 8.36 -41.54
C ASN A 612 -28.22 9.16 -41.29
N GLY A 613 -28.29 10.37 -41.85
CA GLY A 613 -29.53 11.16 -41.91
C GLY A 613 -29.87 11.97 -40.66
N TYR A 614 -29.04 11.97 -39.62
CA TYR A 614 -29.27 12.73 -38.39
C TYR A 614 -28.59 14.11 -38.43
N GLN A 615 -29.38 15.19 -38.26
CA GLN A 615 -28.86 16.57 -38.16
C GLN A 615 -28.62 16.96 -36.69
N ALA A 616 -27.37 16.92 -36.22
CA ALA A 616 -27.03 17.42 -34.89
C ALA A 616 -26.72 18.93 -34.90
N ARG A 617 -27.45 19.71 -34.09
CA ARG A 617 -27.22 21.15 -33.86
C ARG A 617 -26.15 21.31 -32.76
N ALA A 618 -24.95 21.78 -33.10
CA ALA A 618 -23.85 21.91 -32.14
C ALA A 618 -24.06 23.08 -31.17
N LYS A 619 -24.21 22.80 -29.86
CA LYS A 619 -24.09 23.78 -28.76
C LYS A 619 -22.59 24.06 -28.50
N ARG A 620 -22.19 25.34 -28.50
CA ARG A 620 -20.86 25.81 -28.06
C ARG A 620 -20.68 25.52 -26.55
N ILE A 621 -19.62 24.81 -26.18
CA ILE A 621 -19.14 24.71 -24.79
C ILE A 621 -17.96 25.69 -24.65
N LYS A 622 -18.00 26.52 -23.59
CA LYS A 622 -16.87 27.34 -23.12
C LYS A 622 -15.82 26.42 -22.50
N THR A 623 -14.55 26.55 -22.89
CA THR A 623 -13.42 25.92 -22.17
C THR A 623 -12.52 26.98 -21.55
N SER A 624 -12.24 26.73 -20.27
CA SER A 624 -11.46 27.51 -19.32
C SER A 624 -9.96 27.44 -19.60
N HIS A 625 -9.26 28.53 -19.25
CA HIS A 625 -7.81 28.63 -19.20
C HIS A 625 -7.15 27.48 -18.43
N ALA A 626 -6.13 26.86 -19.03
CA ALA A 626 -5.09 26.14 -18.33
C ALA A 626 -3.74 26.60 -18.89
N THR A 627 -3.04 27.41 -18.10
CA THR A 627 -1.65 27.80 -18.27
C THR A 627 -0.75 26.57 -18.11
N SER A 628 0.06 26.22 -19.12
CA SER A 628 1.21 25.34 -18.93
C SER A 628 2.49 26.11 -19.30
N SER A 629 3.19 26.58 -18.27
CA SER A 629 4.58 26.97 -18.40
C SER A 629 5.43 25.70 -18.49
N THR A 630 6.23 25.60 -19.54
CA THR A 630 7.26 24.57 -19.68
C THR A 630 8.62 25.24 -19.61
N LYS A 631 9.12 25.43 -18.40
CA LYS A 631 10.57 25.36 -18.13
C LYS A 631 10.86 23.96 -17.56
N PRO A 632 11.88 23.23 -18.04
CA PRO A 632 12.22 21.93 -17.48
C PRO A 632 12.81 22.12 -16.08
N ARG A 633 12.14 21.56 -15.06
CA ARG A 633 12.68 21.45 -13.70
C ARG A 633 13.49 20.15 -13.61
N ALA A 634 14.78 20.27 -13.36
CA ALA A 634 15.67 19.15 -13.10
C ALA A 634 15.18 18.34 -11.88
N GLY A 635 15.18 17.00 -11.98
CA GLY A 635 14.89 16.09 -10.87
C GLY A 635 13.65 15.17 -11.00
N LYS A 636 12.81 15.33 -12.03
CA LYS A 636 11.61 14.47 -12.23
C LYS A 636 11.87 13.32 -13.21
N HIS A 637 11.39 12.12 -12.88
CA HIS A 637 11.51 10.91 -13.70
C HIS A 637 10.44 10.90 -14.81
N PRO A 638 10.79 10.76 -16.09
CA PRO A 638 9.82 10.75 -17.17
C PRO A 638 9.08 9.40 -17.23
N LEU A 639 7.76 9.41 -17.05
CA LEU A 639 6.90 8.26 -17.36
C LEU A 639 6.42 8.39 -18.80
N CYS A 640 7.01 7.57 -19.64
CA CYS A 640 6.81 7.53 -21.06
C CYS A 640 5.57 6.69 -21.42
N LEU A 641 4.47 7.31 -21.83
CA LEU A 641 3.22 6.61 -22.19
C LEU A 641 2.98 6.63 -23.71
N PRO A 642 2.42 5.56 -24.31
CA PRO A 642 1.92 5.60 -25.68
C PRO A 642 0.76 6.62 -25.79
N PHE A 643 0.40 7.02 -27.00
CA PHE A 643 -0.66 8.01 -27.23
C PHE A 643 -1.97 7.63 -26.50
N ILE A 644 -2.32 8.41 -25.47
CA ILE A 644 -3.50 8.23 -24.63
C ILE A 644 -4.36 9.50 -24.61
N THR A 645 -5.64 9.32 -24.30
CA THR A 645 -6.70 10.36 -24.29
C THR A 645 -6.49 11.39 -23.17
N ASP A 646 -6.89 12.67 -23.27
CA ASP A 646 -6.64 13.66 -22.17
C ASP A 646 -7.35 13.27 -20.91
N ARG A 647 -8.52 12.67 -21.04
CA ARG A 647 -9.26 12.24 -19.88
C ARG A 647 -8.50 11.16 -19.11
N ILE A 648 -7.83 10.28 -19.83
CA ILE A 648 -6.95 9.26 -19.26
C ILE A 648 -5.67 9.91 -18.71
N SER A 649 -5.02 10.80 -19.47
CA SER A 649 -3.85 11.57 -19.02
C SER A 649 -4.14 12.36 -17.75
N SER A 650 -5.31 13.01 -17.68
CA SER A 650 -5.81 13.74 -16.52
C SER A 650 -6.14 12.82 -15.36
N ALA A 651 -6.76 11.66 -15.61
CA ALA A 651 -6.99 10.65 -14.57
C ALA A 651 -5.66 10.10 -14.01
N ILE A 652 -4.67 9.84 -14.87
CA ILE A 652 -3.33 9.40 -14.46
C ILE A 652 -2.63 10.49 -13.64
N ARG A 653 -2.70 11.75 -14.07
CA ARG A 653 -2.19 12.90 -13.29
C ARG A 653 -2.89 13.01 -11.93
N GLN A 654 -4.21 12.82 -11.88
CA GLN A 654 -4.97 12.80 -10.62
C GLN A 654 -4.56 11.61 -9.74
N CYS A 655 -4.25 10.45 -10.31
CA CYS A 655 -3.71 9.32 -9.57
C CYS A 655 -2.33 9.63 -8.99
N PHE A 656 -1.44 10.31 -9.72
CA PHE A 656 -0.14 10.73 -9.17
C PHE A 656 -0.30 11.72 -8.03
N ILE A 657 -1.22 12.68 -8.14
CA ILE A 657 -1.51 13.62 -7.06
C ILE A 657 -2.05 12.87 -5.83
N ARG A 658 -2.97 11.91 -6.03
CA ARG A 658 -3.50 11.08 -4.92
C ARG A 658 -2.43 10.20 -4.28
N ALA A 659 -1.46 9.72 -5.06
CA ALA A 659 -0.36 8.89 -4.61
C ALA A 659 0.87 9.71 -4.14
N GLN A 660 0.80 11.05 -4.10
CA GLN A 660 1.91 11.96 -3.74
C GLN A 660 3.17 11.79 -4.61
N LEU A 661 2.99 11.46 -5.89
CA LEU A 661 4.08 11.21 -6.86
C LEU A 661 4.23 12.33 -7.91
N ASP A 662 3.44 13.39 -7.83
CA ASP A 662 3.42 14.50 -8.79
C ASP A 662 4.72 15.34 -8.81
N ASP A 663 5.48 15.30 -7.72
CA ASP A 663 6.81 15.90 -7.66
C ASP A 663 7.93 15.02 -8.18
N ASN A 664 7.72 13.71 -8.29
CA ASN A 664 8.75 12.76 -8.70
C ASN A 664 8.61 12.31 -10.16
N VAL A 665 7.41 12.36 -10.75
CA VAL A 665 7.11 11.78 -12.08
C VAL A 665 6.50 12.81 -13.04
N VAL A 666 7.01 12.87 -14.27
CA VAL A 666 6.46 13.70 -15.36
C VAL A 666 5.93 12.80 -16.48
N LEU A 667 4.68 13.00 -16.88
CA LEU A 667 4.10 12.31 -18.02
C LEU A 667 4.75 12.82 -19.32
N VAL A 668 5.43 11.94 -20.05
CA VAL A 668 5.98 12.23 -21.38
C VAL A 668 5.27 11.33 -22.38
N ASN A 669 4.55 11.91 -23.34
CA ASN A 669 3.95 11.12 -24.40
C ASN A 669 5.07 10.70 -25.35
N ILE A 670 5.27 9.38 -25.54
CA ILE A 670 6.20 8.87 -26.56
C ILE A 670 5.49 9.01 -27.91
N PRO A 671 5.98 9.84 -28.84
CA PRO A 671 5.60 9.68 -30.23
C PRO A 671 6.24 8.37 -30.70
N ASN A 672 5.46 7.35 -31.05
CA ASN A 672 6.02 6.23 -31.78
C ASN A 672 6.75 6.78 -33.02
N ASP A 673 7.88 6.17 -33.39
CA ASP A 673 8.48 6.41 -34.70
C ASP A 673 7.44 6.02 -35.74
N ASN A 674 6.85 7.05 -36.34
CA ASN A 674 5.68 6.89 -37.17
C ASN A 674 6.09 6.33 -38.53
N ILE A 675 5.27 5.41 -39.03
CA ILE A 675 5.18 4.94 -40.43
C ILE A 675 5.26 6.11 -41.45
N THR A 676 4.97 7.35 -41.03
CA THR A 676 5.23 8.55 -41.84
C THR A 676 6.68 8.68 -42.28
N ARG A 677 7.72 8.34 -41.49
CA ARG A 677 9.11 8.40 -42.01
C ARG A 677 9.41 7.36 -43.10
N GLN A 678 8.69 6.24 -43.13
CA GLN A 678 8.79 5.24 -44.21
C GLN A 678 7.89 5.57 -45.42
N LEU A 679 6.89 6.44 -45.27
CA LEU A 679 5.93 6.82 -46.33
C LEU A 679 6.05 8.27 -46.84
N VAL A 680 6.89 9.12 -46.22
CA VAL A 680 7.02 10.55 -46.57
C VAL A 680 7.95 10.82 -47.76
N GLN A 681 8.31 9.80 -48.56
CA GLN A 681 8.91 10.07 -49.88
C GLN A 681 7.89 10.44 -50.98
N ASN A 682 6.61 10.69 -50.66
CA ASN A 682 5.57 10.98 -51.66
C ASN A 682 4.61 12.12 -51.26
N ARG A 683 5.09 13.28 -50.82
CA ARG A 683 4.29 14.51 -50.86
C ARG A 683 4.50 15.25 -52.18
N LEU A 684 3.43 15.36 -52.95
CA LEU A 684 3.36 15.99 -54.29
C LEU A 684 3.72 17.49 -54.36
N TYR A 685 4.14 18.14 -53.26
CA TYR A 685 4.44 19.58 -53.23
C TYR A 685 5.85 19.93 -52.74
N ASP A 686 6.72 18.94 -52.50
CA ASP A 686 8.15 19.20 -52.24
C ASP A 686 8.97 19.37 -53.53
N ARG A 687 8.31 19.43 -54.70
CA ARG A 687 8.94 19.95 -55.92
C ARG A 687 8.86 21.47 -55.91
N ALA A 688 10.00 22.11 -55.67
CA ALA A 688 10.18 23.54 -55.95
C ALA A 688 9.90 23.81 -57.43
N PHE A 689 8.67 24.19 -57.74
CA PHE A 689 8.29 24.64 -59.08
C PHE A 689 8.29 26.17 -59.07
N VAL A 690 9.38 26.76 -59.55
CA VAL A 690 9.42 28.18 -59.91
C VAL A 690 8.67 28.28 -61.23
N SER A 691 7.37 28.59 -61.17
CA SER A 691 6.59 28.94 -62.36
C SER A 691 7.23 30.15 -63.04
N GLU A 692 7.51 30.06 -64.35
CA GLU A 692 8.07 31.18 -65.15
C GLU A 692 7.16 32.41 -65.12
N ASP A 693 5.83 32.21 -64.98
CA ASP A 693 4.82 33.29 -64.86
C ASP A 693 4.47 33.63 -63.41
N CYS A 694 5.46 33.83 -62.53
CA CYS A 694 5.18 34.25 -61.16
C CYS A 694 4.85 35.75 -61.10
N VAL A 695 3.66 36.14 -60.63
CA VAL A 695 3.25 37.56 -60.51
C VAL A 695 4.07 38.35 -59.46
N VAL A 696 4.78 37.65 -58.56
CA VAL A 696 5.58 38.26 -57.47
C VAL A 696 7.03 38.53 -57.88
N CYS A 697 7.65 37.62 -58.64
CA CYS A 697 9.09 37.69 -58.97
C CYS A 697 9.51 38.88 -59.87
N PRO A 698 8.72 39.35 -60.86
CA PRO A 698 9.09 40.47 -61.74
C PRO A 698 9.29 41.81 -61.02
N HIS A 699 8.73 41.94 -59.81
CA HIS A 699 8.75 43.17 -59.02
C HIS A 699 9.52 43.03 -57.69
N GLY A 700 10.09 41.84 -57.42
CA GLY A 700 10.89 41.53 -56.23
C GLY A 700 12.21 40.84 -56.61
N LYS A 701 12.92 40.26 -55.63
CA LYS A 701 14.08 39.40 -55.89
C LYS A 701 13.63 37.99 -56.28
N THR A 702 14.39 37.31 -57.12
CA THR A 702 14.15 35.90 -57.46
C THR A 702 14.09 35.05 -56.18
N GLY A 703 12.97 34.36 -55.97
CA GLY A 703 12.71 33.55 -54.77
C GLY A 703 11.86 34.21 -53.68
N ASP A 704 11.50 35.49 -53.81
CA ASP A 704 10.63 36.18 -52.84
C ASP A 704 9.22 35.56 -52.74
N CYS A 705 8.76 34.91 -53.80
CA CYS A 705 7.48 34.23 -53.84
C CYS A 705 7.37 33.05 -52.85
N ALA A 706 8.50 32.43 -52.47
CA ALA A 706 8.54 31.28 -51.56
C ALA A 706 8.67 31.68 -50.07
N LYS A 707 8.90 32.96 -49.77
CA LYS A 707 9.10 33.43 -48.38
C LYS A 707 7.80 33.36 -47.57
N THR A 708 7.93 32.97 -46.31
CA THR A 708 6.86 32.88 -45.30
C THR A 708 7.04 33.95 -44.22
N GLY A 709 5.96 34.41 -43.62
CA GLY A 709 6.03 35.43 -42.56
C GLY A 709 6.30 36.82 -43.13
N VAL A 710 5.64 37.16 -44.22
CA VAL A 710 5.84 38.44 -44.93
C VAL A 710 4.63 39.36 -44.74
N ILE A 711 4.89 40.65 -44.60
CA ILE A 711 3.93 41.72 -44.86
C ILE A 711 4.18 42.20 -46.28
N TYR A 712 3.13 42.22 -47.10
CA TYR A 712 3.22 42.53 -48.52
C TYR A 712 2.18 43.57 -48.93
N GLU A 713 2.47 44.28 -50.00
CA GLU A 713 1.61 45.27 -50.64
C GLU A 713 1.25 44.81 -52.04
N ILE A 714 -0.01 44.98 -52.41
CA ILE A 714 -0.54 44.77 -53.76
C ILE A 714 -1.04 46.11 -54.30
N GLU A 715 -0.49 46.53 -55.43
CA GLU A 715 -0.86 47.73 -56.16
C GLU A 715 -1.64 47.36 -57.44
N CYS A 716 -2.77 48.03 -57.67
CA CYS A 716 -3.51 47.95 -58.93
C CYS A 716 -2.83 48.82 -59.99
N LEU A 717 -2.37 48.24 -61.10
CA LEU A 717 -1.68 48.98 -62.15
C LEU A 717 -2.61 49.85 -63.03
N ALA A 718 -3.94 49.74 -62.87
CA ALA A 718 -4.90 50.52 -63.64
C ALA A 718 -5.30 51.84 -62.94
N CYS A 719 -5.38 51.86 -61.61
CA CYS A 719 -5.79 53.04 -60.85
C CYS A 719 -4.88 53.37 -59.65
N HIS A 720 -3.76 52.64 -59.49
CA HIS A 720 -2.78 52.79 -58.41
C HIS A 720 -3.33 52.66 -56.99
N ALA A 721 -4.51 52.05 -56.82
CA ALA A 721 -5.01 51.71 -55.50
C ALA A 721 -4.11 50.64 -54.86
N GLN A 722 -3.84 50.78 -53.56
CA GLN A 722 -2.97 49.89 -52.79
C GLN A 722 -3.79 49.04 -51.81
N TYR A 723 -3.32 47.81 -51.56
CA TYR A 723 -3.78 46.88 -50.55
C TYR A 723 -2.58 46.35 -49.77
N ILE A 724 -2.64 46.33 -48.45
CA ILE A 724 -1.59 45.78 -47.59
C ILE A 724 -2.14 44.57 -46.83
N GLY A 725 -1.37 43.48 -46.78
CA GLY A 725 -1.75 42.26 -46.08
C GLY A 725 -0.57 41.46 -45.53
N GLU A 726 -0.82 40.53 -44.61
CA GLU A 726 0.18 39.58 -44.10
C GLU A 726 -0.05 38.11 -44.53
N THR A 727 1.03 37.33 -44.53
CA THR A 727 0.93 35.86 -44.61
C THR A 727 2.05 35.14 -43.88
N GLY A 728 1.67 34.16 -43.05
CA GLY A 728 2.58 33.13 -42.51
C GLY A 728 2.87 31.97 -43.47
N ARG A 729 2.12 31.85 -44.58
CA ARG A 729 2.33 30.86 -45.66
C ARG A 729 3.19 31.44 -46.79
N PRO A 730 3.78 30.62 -47.68
CA PRO A 730 4.54 31.12 -48.82
C PRO A 730 3.73 32.15 -49.61
N LEU A 731 4.35 33.30 -49.90
CA LEU A 731 3.68 34.47 -50.48
C LEU A 731 2.89 34.13 -51.76
N TYR A 732 3.43 33.27 -52.63
CA TYR A 732 2.77 32.88 -53.88
C TYR A 732 1.39 32.24 -53.66
N VAL A 733 1.23 31.47 -52.58
CA VAL A 733 -0.05 30.82 -52.25
C VAL A 733 -1.09 31.88 -51.92
N ARG A 734 -0.70 32.88 -51.11
CA ARG A 734 -1.59 33.97 -50.70
C ARG A 734 -1.96 34.88 -51.87
N VAL A 735 -1.01 35.19 -52.75
CA VAL A 735 -1.27 36.01 -53.95
C VAL A 735 -2.18 35.26 -54.92
N ASN A 736 -2.01 33.94 -55.08
CA ASN A 736 -2.92 33.13 -55.91
C ASN A 736 -4.35 33.08 -55.36
N GLU A 737 -4.54 33.06 -54.03
CA GLU A 737 -5.87 33.19 -53.41
C GLU A 737 -6.53 34.54 -53.76
N HIS A 738 -5.75 35.63 -53.75
CA HIS A 738 -6.21 36.97 -54.14
C HIS A 738 -6.54 37.06 -55.63
N LEU A 739 -5.70 36.50 -56.51
CA LEU A 739 -5.95 36.43 -57.96
C LEU A 739 -7.18 35.58 -58.31
N ALA A 740 -7.35 34.43 -57.66
CA ALA A 740 -8.53 33.58 -57.82
C ALA A 740 -9.81 34.28 -57.34
N SER A 741 -9.70 35.18 -56.36
CA SER A 741 -10.83 35.97 -55.86
C SER A 741 -11.13 37.18 -56.75
N LYS A 742 -10.10 37.82 -57.34
CA LYS A 742 -10.24 38.83 -58.40
C LYS A 742 -10.96 38.27 -59.63
N LYS A 743 -10.59 37.06 -60.07
CA LYS A 743 -11.24 36.36 -61.19
C LYS A 743 -12.73 36.08 -60.93
N ARG A 744 -13.09 35.78 -59.68
CA ARG A 744 -14.46 35.48 -59.25
C ARG A 744 -15.29 36.69 -58.82
N GLU A 745 -14.73 37.91 -58.90
CA GLU A 745 -15.39 39.17 -58.53
C GLU A 745 -16.01 39.14 -57.11
N SER A 746 -15.31 38.48 -56.18
CA SER A 746 -15.81 38.32 -54.81
C SER A 746 -15.80 39.65 -54.06
N LEU A 747 -17.00 40.14 -53.70
CA LEU A 747 -17.21 41.36 -52.90
C LEU A 747 -16.65 41.28 -51.47
N ILE A 748 -16.30 40.08 -51.01
CA ILE A 748 -15.76 39.84 -49.66
C ILE A 748 -14.25 40.07 -49.63
N THR A 749 -13.57 39.87 -50.75
CA THR A 749 -12.11 40.03 -50.86
C THR A 749 -11.75 41.40 -51.43
N PRO A 750 -10.68 42.05 -50.95
CA PRO A 750 -10.35 43.42 -51.33
C PRO A 750 -10.16 43.59 -52.84
N LEU A 751 -9.43 42.68 -53.50
CA LEU A 751 -9.22 42.75 -54.96
C LEU A 751 -10.49 42.46 -55.77
N GLY A 752 -11.35 41.55 -55.31
CA GLY A 752 -12.61 41.23 -55.99
C GLY A 752 -13.62 42.38 -55.87
N LYS A 753 -13.67 43.03 -54.70
CA LYS A 753 -14.46 44.23 -54.45
C LYS A 753 -13.97 45.41 -55.28
N HIS A 754 -12.67 45.67 -55.28
CA HIS A 754 -12.03 46.73 -56.07
C HIS A 754 -12.31 46.57 -57.58
N ARG A 755 -12.24 45.35 -58.12
CA ARG A 755 -12.59 45.08 -59.53
C ARG A 755 -14.02 45.48 -59.88
N LYS A 756 -14.96 45.14 -59.00
CA LYS A 756 -16.39 45.33 -59.25
C LYS A 756 -16.83 46.78 -59.03
N GLU A 757 -16.30 47.43 -58.01
CA GLU A 757 -16.70 48.78 -57.60
C GLU A 757 -15.92 49.89 -58.33
N ASP A 758 -14.61 49.76 -58.49
CA ASP A 758 -13.77 50.83 -59.08
C ASP A 758 -13.51 50.62 -60.58
N HIS A 759 -13.65 49.39 -61.10
CA HIS A 759 -13.42 49.06 -62.51
C HIS A 759 -14.66 48.51 -63.25
N GLY A 760 -15.84 48.50 -62.62
CA GLY A 760 -17.09 48.05 -63.25
C GLY A 760 -17.05 46.59 -63.73
N GLY A 761 -16.18 45.75 -63.18
CA GLY A 761 -15.95 44.36 -63.61
C GLY A 761 -14.82 44.16 -64.62
N ALA A 762 -14.22 45.22 -65.17
CA ALA A 762 -13.06 45.09 -66.06
C ALA A 762 -11.84 44.51 -65.30
N ASP A 763 -11.06 43.64 -65.96
CA ASP A 763 -9.88 43.02 -65.34
C ASP A 763 -8.67 43.97 -65.34
N PHE A 764 -7.80 43.86 -64.33
CA PHE A 764 -6.63 44.72 -64.15
C PHE A 764 -5.38 43.95 -63.69
N ASN A 765 -4.19 44.43 -64.03
CA ASN A 765 -2.93 43.83 -63.57
C ASN A 765 -2.55 44.32 -62.17
N ILE A 766 -1.86 43.46 -61.42
CA ILE A 766 -1.40 43.76 -60.06
C ILE A 766 0.11 43.67 -59.95
N LYS A 767 0.68 44.49 -59.08
CA LYS A 767 2.08 44.44 -58.66
C LYS A 767 2.15 44.08 -57.17
N CYS A 768 2.98 43.10 -56.80
CA CYS A 768 3.15 42.67 -55.41
C CYS A 768 4.56 42.98 -54.91
N THR A 769 4.69 43.66 -53.78
CA THR A 769 5.97 44.03 -53.14
C THR A 769 6.01 43.54 -51.69
N ILE A 770 7.18 43.13 -51.19
CA ILE A 770 7.35 42.77 -49.77
C ILE A 770 7.74 44.04 -49.01
N LEU A 771 6.97 44.38 -47.98
CA LEU A 771 7.23 45.53 -47.11
C LEU A 771 8.13 45.16 -45.93
N ALA A 772 7.90 44.02 -45.30
CA ALA A 772 8.68 43.54 -44.15
C ALA A 772 8.57 42.02 -43.96
N LEU A 773 9.52 41.46 -43.21
CA LEU A 773 9.59 40.05 -42.83
C LEU A 773 9.51 39.94 -41.30
N GLU A 774 8.51 39.23 -40.79
CA GLU A 774 8.31 39.02 -39.37
C GLU A 774 7.74 37.62 -39.11
N ALA A 775 8.49 36.78 -38.39
CA ALA A 775 8.11 35.39 -38.15
C ALA A 775 7.00 35.27 -37.09
N GLN A 776 7.00 36.15 -36.09
CA GLN A 776 6.06 36.09 -34.98
C GLN A 776 4.68 36.64 -35.39
N THR A 777 3.63 35.82 -35.25
CA THR A 777 2.26 36.16 -35.74
C THR A 777 1.68 37.42 -35.10
N SER A 778 1.94 37.68 -33.82
CA SER A 778 1.49 38.89 -33.15
C SER A 778 2.19 40.14 -33.68
N ALA A 779 3.53 40.12 -33.78
CA ALA A 779 4.32 41.23 -34.30
C ALA A 779 4.00 41.54 -35.77
N ARG A 780 3.81 40.49 -36.59
CA ARG A 780 3.46 40.62 -38.01
C ARG A 780 2.11 41.31 -38.23
N LYS A 781 1.09 40.98 -37.43
CA LYS A 781 -0.22 41.65 -37.48
C LYS A 781 -0.17 43.09 -36.98
N THR A 782 0.66 43.37 -35.97
CA THR A 782 0.89 44.73 -35.50
C THR A 782 1.59 45.59 -36.56
N LEU A 783 2.60 45.03 -37.25
CA LEU A 783 3.29 45.72 -38.36
C LEU A 783 2.38 45.94 -39.58
N GLU A 784 1.53 44.96 -39.92
CA GLU A 784 0.48 45.12 -40.94
C GLU A 784 -0.43 46.31 -40.61
N ALA A 785 -0.91 46.40 -39.36
CA ALA A 785 -1.74 47.51 -38.90
C ALA A 785 -1.01 48.87 -38.95
N PHE A 786 0.28 48.92 -38.59
CA PHE A 786 1.08 50.15 -38.71
C PHE A 786 1.26 50.59 -40.17
N TRP A 787 1.53 49.66 -41.09
CA TRP A 787 1.65 49.95 -42.52
C TRP A 787 0.33 50.45 -43.11
N ILE A 788 -0.81 49.84 -42.74
CA ILE A 788 -2.15 50.28 -43.15
C ILE A 788 -2.43 51.69 -42.60
N CYS A 789 -2.12 51.96 -41.33
CA CYS A 789 -2.32 53.29 -40.74
C CYS A 789 -1.44 54.36 -41.40
N LYS A 790 -0.18 54.05 -41.69
CA LYS A 790 0.77 55.01 -42.28
C LYS A 790 0.42 55.35 -43.74
N ARG A 791 0.11 54.34 -44.56
CA ARG A 791 -0.14 54.54 -46.00
C ARG A 791 -1.60 54.82 -46.34
N ASN A 792 -2.53 54.55 -45.41
CA ASN A 792 -3.97 54.68 -45.58
C ASN A 792 -4.49 54.13 -46.93
N PRO A 793 -4.20 52.85 -47.24
CA PRO A 793 -4.46 52.25 -48.55
C PRO A 793 -5.96 52.16 -48.87
N ARG A 794 -6.34 52.58 -50.08
CA ARG A 794 -7.76 52.66 -50.52
C ARG A 794 -8.47 51.30 -50.59
N MET A 795 -7.77 50.19 -50.85
CA MET A 795 -8.41 48.87 -50.99
C MET A 795 -8.62 48.14 -49.66
N ASN A 796 -7.92 48.55 -48.57
CA ASN A 796 -8.15 47.95 -47.26
C ASN A 796 -9.48 48.46 -46.67
N SER A 797 -10.21 47.57 -45.99
CA SER A 797 -11.47 47.97 -45.37
C SER A 797 -11.23 48.67 -44.03
N ARG A 798 -12.15 49.57 -43.60
CA ARG A 798 -12.09 50.23 -42.26
C ARG A 798 -12.05 49.25 -41.08
N ASN A 799 -12.37 47.98 -41.28
CA ASN A 799 -12.28 46.92 -40.26
C ASN A 799 -10.88 46.28 -40.17
N GLU A 800 -10.04 46.43 -41.21
CA GLU A 800 -8.62 46.03 -41.21
C GLU A 800 -7.73 47.13 -40.59
N HIS A 801 -8.25 48.37 -40.49
CA HIS A 801 -7.73 49.37 -39.57
C HIS A 801 -8.08 48.96 -38.13
N LEU A 802 -7.20 48.19 -37.49
CA LEU A 802 -7.19 48.13 -36.03
C LEU A 802 -6.99 49.56 -35.52
N ALA A 803 -7.95 50.10 -34.77
CA ALA A 803 -7.81 51.39 -34.11
C ALA A 803 -6.58 51.32 -33.20
N ILE A 804 -5.46 51.85 -33.68
CA ILE A 804 -4.26 52.07 -32.87
C ILE A 804 -4.74 52.98 -31.73
N THR A 805 -4.71 52.47 -30.50
CA THR A 805 -5.05 53.28 -29.32
C THR A 805 -4.12 54.49 -29.27
N SER A 806 -4.59 55.61 -28.70
CA SER A 806 -3.80 56.86 -28.53
C SER A 806 -2.40 56.62 -27.98
N ASP A 807 -2.21 55.53 -27.24
CA ASP A 807 -0.97 55.14 -26.56
C ASP A 807 0.11 54.62 -27.51
N LEU A 808 -0.24 54.13 -28.71
CA LEU A 808 0.70 53.56 -29.68
C LEU A 808 1.05 54.52 -30.84
N MET A 809 0.28 55.61 -31.02
CA MET A 809 0.53 56.67 -32.01
C MET A 809 1.92 57.34 -31.91
N PRO A 810 2.48 57.61 -30.72
CA PRO A 810 3.81 58.25 -30.60
C PRO A 810 4.96 57.37 -31.10
N PHE A 811 4.78 56.04 -31.13
CA PHE A 811 5.83 55.10 -31.54
C PHE A 811 5.90 54.90 -33.06
N LEU A 812 4.94 55.46 -33.81
CA LEU A 812 4.87 55.37 -35.26
C LEU A 812 6.03 56.11 -35.94
N SER A 813 6.62 57.12 -35.28
CA SER A 813 7.82 57.83 -35.74
C SER A 813 9.14 57.10 -35.43
N LEU A 814 9.12 56.13 -34.50
CA LEU A 814 10.29 55.34 -34.08
C LEU A 814 10.48 54.08 -34.93
N CYS A 815 9.41 53.58 -35.54
CA CYS A 815 9.51 52.59 -36.58
C CYS A 815 9.90 53.32 -37.88
N GLU A 816 11.08 53.06 -38.44
CA GLU A 816 11.53 53.56 -39.76
C GLU A 816 10.68 53.01 -40.94
N LEU A 817 9.36 52.94 -40.75
CA LEU A 817 8.34 52.61 -41.75
C LEU A 817 8.18 53.77 -42.70
#